data_AF-A0A6J3AKD0-F1
#
_entry.id   AF-A0A6J3AKD0-F1
#
_cell.length_a   1.000
_cell.length_b   1.000
_cell.length_c   1.000
_cell.angle_alpha   90.00
_cell.angle_beta   90.00
_cell.angle_gamma   90.00
#
_symmetry.space_group_name_H-M   'P 1'
#
loop_
_entity.id
_entity.type
_entity.pdbx_description
1 polymer ?
#
loop_
_entity_poly.entity_id
_entity_poly.type
_entity_poly.pdbx_seq_one_letter_code
_entity_poly.pdbx_strand_id
1 'polypeptide(L)'
;MGRSVPRVHFCGARPQARPLHFRAPFKDAEDLSAALPGLGKRVVFMGDDTWKDLFPGAFSKAFFFPSFDVRDLHTVDNGILEHLYPTMNSGEWDVLIAHFLGVDHCGHKHGPDHPEMAKKLSQMDQMIQGLVERLENDTLLVVTGDHGMTVSGNHGGDSELETSAVLFLYSPTALFPSAPPEVRPEKPEVIPQISLVPTLALLLGLPIPFGNIGEVMAELFSEVEDSQPHSSALAQASALHLNAQQVFRFLHTYSAAAQDLQVKELHRLQNLFSKASANYQRLLQSPQGAEAALQTVITELQQFLQGVRAMCIESWARFSLVRMAGGAALLAATCFLCLLVSQWITSPGFYLRPLLLMPVTCGLTVATVCTGLLATTGLKLDPVVLGAMAAMGSLLPFLWKAWAGWGSRRSMASLLPMPGPVLLLLVIRFAGLFSDSFVVAEARAAPFLLASLILLLVAQLHWEGKLLPPKLLTIPRLGFLTPTGSPRHHGVHTLGLGVGLLLCIRLAGLFHRCPEETPACSSSPWLSPLASMVGGRAKNLWYGACVGALVSLLAAVRLWLHRYGNLKSPEPSVLFVRWGLPLMVLGTAAYWALASGADEAPPRLRALVAGASVMLPRAVAGLAAVGLMLLLWRPVAVLVKAATGAPRTRTVLTPFSGPPASQADLDYVVPQIYRHMQEEFRGRLERTKSQAPLTVAAYQLGSVYSAAMVTALTLLAFPLLLLHAERISLVFLLLFLQSFLLLHLLAAGIPVTTPGPFTVPWQAVSAWAFMATQTFYSTGHQPVFPAIHWHAAFVGVSERLESSGLSALLVGANTFASHILFAVGCPLLLLWPFLCESQGSRKRRQPPGNEAEARVRPEEEEEPLMEMRLREAPHHFNAALLQLGLKYLFVLGIQILACSLAAFILRRHLMVWKVFAPKFMFEGMGFIVSSVGLCLGIALVMRVDGAVSSWFRQLVLAQQRGGEQSGLVFTGAESSAGEAQPHLLPPCSQELLTSGTSLFYNSKL
;
A
#
# COMPACT_ATOMS: atom_id res chain seq x y z
N MET A 1 -16.54 -43.10 39.60
CA MET A 1 -16.08 -43.85 38.40
C MET A 1 -16.99 -43.42 37.25
N GLY A 2 -16.62 -42.58 36.30
CA GLY A 2 -15.33 -42.36 35.65
C GLY A 2 -15.47 -42.77 34.19
N ARG A 3 -15.95 -41.88 33.31
CA ARG A 3 -15.75 -42.00 31.86
C ARG A 3 -15.47 -40.62 31.25
N SER A 4 -14.20 -40.46 30.95
CA SER A 4 -13.54 -39.40 30.19
C SER A 4 -14.07 -39.30 28.76
N VAL A 5 -14.45 -38.08 28.34
CA VAL A 5 -14.60 -37.70 26.93
C VAL A 5 -13.42 -36.78 26.59
N PRO A 6 -12.64 -37.06 25.53
CA PRO A 6 -11.42 -36.31 25.24
C PRO A 6 -11.76 -34.92 24.67
N ARG A 7 -11.18 -33.88 25.27
CA ARG A 7 -11.15 -32.52 24.70
C ARG A 7 -10.26 -32.52 23.46
N VAL A 8 -10.87 -32.35 22.30
CA VAL A 8 -10.18 -32.03 21.05
C VAL A 8 -9.64 -30.60 21.17
N HIS A 9 -8.32 -30.45 21.24
CA HIS A 9 -7.63 -29.17 21.15
C HIS A 9 -7.71 -28.65 19.71
N PHE A 10 -8.63 -27.72 19.45
CA PHE A 10 -8.53 -26.85 18.28
C PHE A 10 -7.49 -25.75 18.56
N CYS A 11 -6.31 -25.88 17.96
CA CYS A 11 -5.36 -24.78 17.80
C CYS A 11 -5.93 -23.75 16.81
N GLY A 12 -6.89 -22.95 17.28
CA GLY A 12 -7.30 -21.72 16.62
C GLY A 12 -6.41 -20.59 17.11
N ALA A 13 -5.52 -20.10 16.23
CA ALA A 13 -4.74 -18.89 16.47
C ALA A 13 -5.71 -17.71 16.65
N ARG A 14 -5.93 -17.29 17.90
CA ARG A 14 -6.58 -16.01 18.21
C ARG A 14 -5.63 -14.87 17.83
N PRO A 15 -6.08 -13.83 17.12
CA PRO A 15 -5.28 -12.63 16.95
C PRO A 15 -5.22 -11.92 18.30
N GLN A 16 -4.14 -12.10 19.05
CA GLN A 16 -3.83 -11.23 20.18
C GLN A 16 -3.41 -9.89 19.59
N ALA A 17 -4.34 -8.93 19.52
CA ALA A 17 -4.00 -7.52 19.52
C ALA A 17 -3.34 -7.24 20.87
N ARG A 18 -2.02 -7.40 20.93
CA ARG A 18 -1.23 -6.94 22.08
C ARG A 18 -0.96 -5.46 21.83
N PRO A 19 -1.35 -4.53 22.72
CA PRO A 19 -0.75 -3.21 22.70
C PRO A 19 0.77 -3.38 22.80
N LEU A 20 1.51 -2.48 22.14
CA LEU A 20 2.96 -2.40 22.13
C LEU A 20 3.49 -2.12 23.54
N HIS A 21 3.41 -3.09 24.44
CA HIS A 21 4.28 -3.14 25.60
C HIS A 21 5.67 -3.39 25.07
N PHE A 22 6.52 -2.35 25.12
CA PHE A 22 7.96 -2.52 25.08
C PHE A 22 8.30 -3.71 25.99
N ARG A 23 8.96 -4.73 25.43
CA ARG A 23 9.37 -5.95 26.14
C ARG A 23 10.38 -5.57 27.25
N ALA A 24 9.88 -5.04 28.36
CA ALA A 24 10.56 -5.16 29.63
C ALA A 24 10.52 -6.66 30.00
N PRO A 25 11.61 -7.24 30.52
CA PRO A 25 11.67 -8.65 30.92
C PRO A 25 10.72 -9.00 32.08
N PHE A 26 10.12 -7.99 32.73
CA PHE A 26 9.12 -8.14 33.76
C PHE A 26 7.73 -8.19 33.13
N LYS A 27 7.29 -9.40 32.82
CA LYS A 27 6.00 -9.71 32.19
C LYS A 27 4.78 -9.36 33.06
N ASP A 28 5.04 -8.98 34.31
CA ASP A 28 4.07 -8.73 35.38
C ASP A 28 4.41 -7.40 36.08
N ALA A 29 4.71 -6.33 35.32
CA ALA A 29 4.79 -5.00 35.92
C ALA A 29 3.39 -4.64 36.42
N GLU A 30 3.20 -4.69 37.74
CA GLU A 30 1.94 -4.40 38.42
C GLU A 30 1.33 -3.10 37.89
N ASP A 31 0.12 -3.17 37.35
CA ASP A 31 -0.67 -1.99 37.01
C ASP A 31 -1.40 -1.51 38.29
N LEU A 32 -1.55 -0.20 38.48
CA LEU A 32 -2.30 0.36 39.60
C LEU A 32 -3.72 -0.23 39.66
N SER A 33 -4.37 -0.38 38.51
CA SER A 33 -5.73 -0.95 38.41
C SER A 33 -5.79 -2.43 38.79
N ALA A 34 -4.70 -3.17 38.56
CA ALA A 34 -4.59 -4.58 38.91
C ALA A 34 -4.23 -4.80 40.40
N ALA A 35 -3.55 -3.83 41.02
CA ALA A 35 -3.16 -3.89 42.43
C ALA A 35 -4.33 -3.54 43.38
N LEU A 36 -5.24 -2.67 42.96
CA LEU A 36 -6.34 -2.15 43.79
C LEU A 36 -7.25 -3.25 44.38
N PRO A 37 -7.75 -4.25 43.62
CA PRO A 37 -8.61 -5.29 44.18
C PRO A 37 -7.88 -6.22 45.15
N GLY A 38 -6.61 -6.52 44.89
CA GLY A 38 -5.76 -7.35 45.76
C GLY A 38 -5.50 -6.71 47.13
N LEU A 39 -5.70 -5.38 47.23
CA LEU A 39 -5.57 -4.59 48.45
C LEU A 39 -6.93 -4.22 49.07
N GLY A 40 -8.02 -4.84 48.61
CA GLY A 40 -9.36 -4.68 49.18
C GLY A 40 -10.10 -3.41 48.75
N LYS A 41 -9.62 -2.70 47.72
CA LYS A 41 -10.28 -1.48 47.21
C LYS A 41 -11.40 -1.80 46.21
N ARG A 42 -12.52 -1.11 46.32
CA ARG A 42 -13.69 -1.22 45.42
C ARG A 42 -13.52 -0.29 44.23
N VAL A 43 -13.10 -0.84 43.09
CA VAL A 43 -12.96 -0.10 41.83
C VAL A 43 -14.23 -0.23 41.01
N VAL A 44 -14.83 0.89 40.61
CA VAL A 44 -15.99 0.93 39.71
C VAL A 44 -15.59 1.59 38.39
N PHE A 45 -15.93 0.95 37.28
CA PHE A 45 -15.61 1.44 35.93
C PHE A 45 -16.88 1.70 35.12
N MET A 46 -16.87 2.76 34.30
CA MET A 46 -17.87 3.00 33.28
C MET A 46 -17.21 3.61 32.04
N GLY A 47 -17.44 3.02 30.87
CA GLY A 47 -16.80 3.47 29.63
C GLY A 47 -16.68 2.38 28.58
N ASP A 48 -15.62 2.46 27.79
CA ASP A 48 -15.40 1.55 26.66
C ASP A 48 -15.31 0.07 27.07
N ASP A 49 -15.75 -0.81 26.18
CA ASP A 49 -15.76 -2.26 26.36
C ASP A 49 -14.40 -2.95 26.19
N THR A 50 -13.36 -2.26 25.71
CA THR A 50 -12.00 -2.81 25.56
C THR A 50 -11.32 -3.03 26.91
N TRP A 51 -11.64 -2.22 27.92
CA TRP A 51 -11.13 -2.37 29.28
C TRP A 51 -11.49 -3.71 29.92
N LYS A 52 -12.59 -4.33 29.49
CA LYS A 52 -13.01 -5.65 29.93
C LYS A 52 -11.96 -6.72 29.65
N ASP A 53 -11.37 -6.68 28.46
CA ASP A 53 -10.39 -7.67 28.01
C ASP A 53 -8.98 -7.32 28.49
N LEU A 54 -8.68 -6.02 28.69
CA LEU A 54 -7.40 -5.53 29.19
C LEU A 54 -7.22 -5.79 30.69
N PHE A 55 -8.28 -5.63 31.49
CA PHE A 55 -8.23 -5.70 32.95
C PHE A 55 -9.21 -6.73 33.54
N PRO A 56 -9.05 -8.03 33.22
CA PRO A 56 -9.98 -9.06 33.68
C PRO A 56 -9.97 -9.18 35.21
N GLY A 57 -11.13 -8.98 35.84
CA GLY A 57 -11.29 -9.08 37.29
C GLY A 57 -10.81 -7.87 38.09
N ALA A 58 -10.45 -6.76 37.42
CA ALA A 58 -9.98 -5.54 38.10
C ALA A 58 -11.12 -4.70 38.72
N PHE A 59 -12.36 -4.86 38.25
CA PHE A 59 -13.48 -4.01 38.64
C PHE A 59 -14.46 -4.77 39.53
N SER A 60 -14.82 -4.17 40.66
CA SER A 60 -15.90 -4.65 41.54
C SER A 60 -17.27 -4.50 40.87
N LYS A 61 -17.42 -3.46 40.05
CA LYS A 61 -18.59 -3.19 39.20
C LYS A 61 -18.14 -2.49 37.93
N ALA A 62 -18.70 -2.85 36.77
CA ALA A 62 -18.34 -2.24 35.51
C ALA A 62 -19.55 -2.05 34.57
N PHE A 63 -19.60 -0.92 33.88
CA PHE A 63 -20.58 -0.60 32.84
C PHE A 63 -19.85 -0.39 31.51
N PHE A 64 -19.94 -1.36 30.61
CA PHE A 64 -19.23 -1.37 29.34
C PHE A 64 -20.13 -0.95 28.18
N PHE A 65 -19.63 -0.05 27.33
CA PHE A 65 -20.34 0.46 26.15
C PHE A 65 -19.52 0.21 24.87
N PRO A 66 -20.17 -0.09 23.72
CA PRO A 66 -19.48 -0.29 22.45
C PRO A 66 -18.73 0.97 22.01
N SER A 67 -17.45 0.82 21.68
CA SER A 67 -16.53 1.95 21.45
C SER A 67 -15.97 2.10 20.03
N PHE A 68 -16.04 1.05 19.20
CA PHE A 68 -15.33 1.04 17.91
C PHE A 68 -15.97 1.89 16.79
N ASP A 69 -17.22 2.34 16.92
CA ASP A 69 -17.82 3.25 15.92
C ASP A 69 -17.42 4.70 16.21
N VAL A 70 -16.34 5.14 15.57
CA VAL A 70 -15.84 6.53 15.63
C VAL A 70 -16.85 7.57 15.13
N ARG A 71 -17.94 7.14 14.47
CA ARG A 71 -19.01 8.06 14.02
C ARG A 71 -20.08 8.29 15.08
N ASP A 72 -20.16 7.41 16.07
CA ASP A 72 -21.06 7.54 17.21
C ASP A 72 -20.42 8.44 18.26
N LEU A 73 -21.07 9.58 18.50
CA LEU A 73 -20.61 10.55 19.48
C LEU A 73 -21.25 10.34 20.85
N HIS A 74 -22.32 9.54 21.00
CA HIS A 74 -23.25 9.66 22.12
C HIS A 74 -23.43 8.41 22.97
N THR A 75 -23.33 7.20 22.42
CA THR A 75 -23.70 5.98 23.18
C THR A 75 -22.87 5.82 24.46
N VAL A 76 -21.55 5.96 24.36
CA VAL A 76 -20.63 5.81 25.49
C VAL A 76 -20.87 6.92 26.51
N ASP A 77 -20.83 8.19 26.08
CA ASP A 77 -21.00 9.34 26.97
C ASP A 77 -22.36 9.31 27.71
N ASN A 78 -23.45 9.02 27.01
CA ASN A 78 -24.78 8.99 27.62
C ASN A 78 -24.93 7.82 28.59
N GLY A 79 -24.37 6.66 28.24
CA GLY A 79 -24.36 5.48 29.11
C GLY A 79 -23.57 5.71 30.41
N ILE A 80 -22.46 6.45 30.33
CA ILE A 80 -21.72 6.89 31.51
C ILE A 80 -22.58 7.82 32.36
N LEU A 81 -23.18 8.86 31.78
CA LEU A 81 -24.00 9.84 32.50
C LEU A 81 -25.23 9.21 33.18
N GLU A 82 -25.79 8.13 32.62
CA GLU A 82 -26.89 7.37 33.23
C GLU A 82 -26.48 6.71 34.57
N HIS A 83 -25.22 6.30 34.71
CA HIS A 83 -24.73 5.54 35.87
C HIS A 83 -23.82 6.34 36.82
N LEU A 84 -23.23 7.44 36.36
CA LEU A 84 -22.25 8.23 37.09
C LEU A 84 -22.81 8.78 38.41
N TYR A 85 -23.86 9.62 38.35
CA TYR A 85 -24.43 10.26 39.54
C TYR A 85 -25.07 9.26 40.53
N PRO A 86 -25.84 8.24 40.09
CA PRO A 86 -26.34 7.21 41.01
C PRO A 86 -25.23 6.45 41.73
N THR A 87 -24.10 6.18 41.06
CA THR A 87 -22.96 5.50 41.66
C THR A 87 -22.27 6.38 42.70
N MET A 88 -22.05 7.66 42.40
CA MET A 88 -21.49 8.61 43.37
C MET A 88 -22.31 8.66 44.66
N ASN A 89 -23.63 8.85 44.52
CA ASN A 89 -24.56 8.97 45.65
C ASN A 89 -24.65 7.69 46.51
N SER A 90 -24.21 6.53 46.00
CA SER A 90 -24.24 5.28 46.77
C SER A 90 -23.11 5.16 47.79
N GLY A 91 -21.98 5.86 47.59
CA GLY A 91 -20.77 5.68 48.39
C GLY A 91 -20.11 4.29 48.28
N GLU A 92 -20.57 3.43 47.37
CA GLU A 92 -20.07 2.06 47.22
C GLU A 92 -18.84 1.94 46.31
N TRP A 93 -17.87 2.84 46.45
CA TRP A 93 -16.65 2.88 45.65
C TRP A 93 -15.50 3.49 46.45
N ASP A 94 -14.28 3.05 46.15
CA ASP A 94 -13.04 3.70 46.64
C ASP A 94 -12.28 4.35 45.48
N VAL A 95 -12.48 3.84 44.25
CA VAL A 95 -12.00 4.44 43.00
C VAL A 95 -13.11 4.33 41.96
N LEU A 96 -13.50 5.47 41.37
CA LEU A 96 -14.51 5.56 40.31
C LEU A 96 -13.86 6.07 39.02
N ILE A 97 -13.92 5.27 37.95
CA ILE A 97 -13.31 5.59 36.65
C ILE A 97 -14.44 5.77 35.63
N ALA A 98 -14.52 6.95 35.03
CA ALA A 98 -15.45 7.28 33.94
C ALA A 98 -14.66 7.65 32.68
N HIS A 99 -14.73 6.81 31.64
CA HIS A 99 -13.93 6.96 30.41
C HIS A 99 -14.82 7.38 29.22
N PHE A 100 -14.83 8.67 28.91
CA PHE A 100 -15.62 9.27 27.83
C PHE A 100 -14.90 9.20 26.48
N LEU A 101 -15.66 9.11 25.37
CA LEU A 101 -15.11 9.01 24.00
C LEU A 101 -15.66 10.06 23.04
N GLY A 102 -16.77 10.74 23.36
CA GLY A 102 -17.45 11.60 22.39
C GLY A 102 -16.62 12.79 21.89
N VAL A 103 -15.68 13.31 22.69
CA VAL A 103 -14.76 14.37 22.27
C VAL A 103 -13.76 13.85 21.22
N ASP A 104 -13.13 12.70 21.46
CA ASP A 104 -12.20 12.09 20.52
C ASP A 104 -12.90 11.74 19.19
N HIS A 105 -14.03 11.05 19.26
CA HIS A 105 -14.83 10.68 18.09
C HIS A 105 -15.28 11.91 17.28
N CYS A 106 -15.64 13.01 17.96
CA CYS A 106 -15.98 14.25 17.28
C CYS A 106 -14.77 14.86 16.55
N GLY A 107 -13.59 14.77 17.15
CA GLY A 107 -12.32 15.16 16.55
C GLY A 107 -12.07 14.43 15.22
N HIS A 108 -12.14 13.10 15.22
CA HIS A 108 -11.96 12.28 14.00
C HIS A 108 -13.02 12.55 12.93
N LYS A 109 -14.28 12.71 13.33
CA LYS A 109 -15.42 12.82 12.39
C LYS A 109 -15.54 14.22 11.78
N HIS A 110 -15.45 15.25 12.61
CA HIS A 110 -15.77 16.62 12.23
C HIS A 110 -14.57 17.59 12.31
N GLY A 111 -13.55 17.26 13.10
CA GLY A 111 -12.44 18.15 13.42
C GLY A 111 -12.71 19.00 14.67
N PRO A 112 -11.64 19.56 15.27
CA PRO A 112 -11.70 20.27 16.55
C PRO A 112 -12.50 21.59 16.51
N ASP A 113 -12.53 22.29 15.37
CA ASP A 113 -13.20 23.59 15.25
C ASP A 113 -14.68 23.49 14.85
N HIS A 114 -15.26 22.28 14.83
CA HIS A 114 -16.64 22.08 14.40
C HIS A 114 -17.65 22.40 15.51
N PRO A 115 -18.86 22.92 15.21
CA PRO A 115 -19.88 23.19 16.23
C PRO A 115 -20.30 21.99 17.07
N GLU A 116 -20.20 20.77 16.54
CA GLU A 116 -20.43 19.54 17.33
C GLU A 116 -19.35 19.33 18.41
N MET A 117 -18.10 19.75 18.17
CA MET A 117 -17.05 19.71 19.18
C MET A 117 -17.40 20.65 20.34
N ALA A 118 -17.86 21.87 20.03
CA ALA A 118 -18.30 22.82 21.05
C ALA A 118 -19.41 22.23 21.93
N LYS A 119 -20.41 21.53 21.34
CA LYS A 119 -21.47 20.86 22.09
C LYS A 119 -20.91 19.76 23.01
N LYS A 120 -19.93 18.99 22.53
CA LYS A 120 -19.28 17.93 23.32
C LYS A 120 -18.45 18.47 24.47
N LEU A 121 -17.69 19.53 24.24
CA LEU A 121 -16.96 20.22 25.30
C LEU A 121 -17.92 20.82 26.34
N SER A 122 -19.05 21.40 25.92
CA SER A 122 -20.09 21.85 26.85
C SER A 122 -20.72 20.71 27.66
N GLN A 123 -20.89 19.52 27.08
CA GLN A 123 -21.36 18.34 27.81
C GLN A 123 -20.36 17.91 28.90
N MET A 124 -19.06 17.94 28.59
CA MET A 124 -18.00 17.62 29.56
C MET A 124 -17.92 18.66 30.68
N ASP A 125 -18.01 19.95 30.34
CA ASP A 125 -18.01 21.04 31.33
C ASP A 125 -19.19 20.93 32.31
N GLN A 126 -20.41 20.69 31.81
CA GLN A 126 -21.59 20.45 32.66
C GLN A 126 -21.44 19.22 33.55
N MET A 127 -20.86 18.14 33.01
CA MET A 127 -20.59 16.93 33.77
C MET A 127 -19.60 17.21 34.91
N ILE A 128 -18.49 17.91 34.63
CA ILE A 128 -17.47 18.27 35.63
C ILE A 128 -18.06 19.18 36.71
N GLN A 129 -18.86 20.19 36.35
CA GLN A 129 -19.55 21.03 37.32
C GLN A 129 -20.47 20.19 38.23
N GLY A 130 -21.23 19.27 37.64
CA GLY A 130 -22.08 18.36 38.40
C GLY A 130 -21.31 17.41 39.32
N LEU A 131 -20.09 16.99 38.94
CA LEU A 131 -19.21 16.22 39.82
C LEU A 131 -18.75 17.07 41.00
N VAL A 132 -18.22 18.27 40.74
CA VAL A 132 -17.68 19.19 41.76
C VAL A 132 -18.70 19.49 42.86
N GLU A 133 -19.97 19.71 42.51
CA GLU A 133 -21.05 19.96 43.48
C GLU A 133 -21.33 18.79 44.44
N ARG A 134 -20.89 17.57 44.11
CA ARG A 134 -21.19 16.32 44.82
C ARG A 134 -19.98 15.71 45.52
N LEU A 135 -18.79 16.30 45.39
CA LEU A 135 -17.58 15.77 46.00
C LEU A 135 -17.56 16.02 47.51
N GLU A 136 -17.11 15.01 48.26
CA GLU A 136 -16.84 15.11 49.69
C GLU A 136 -15.38 15.56 49.93
N ASN A 137 -15.08 16.08 51.14
CA ASN A 137 -13.77 16.65 51.48
C ASN A 137 -12.60 15.66 51.43
N ASP A 138 -12.88 14.36 51.47
CA ASP A 138 -11.91 13.26 51.41
C ASP A 138 -11.68 12.73 49.99
N THR A 139 -12.31 13.35 48.98
CA THR A 139 -12.30 12.87 47.60
C THR A 139 -11.47 13.81 46.71
N LEU A 140 -10.64 13.20 45.84
CA LEU A 140 -9.91 13.86 44.77
C LEU A 140 -10.55 13.56 43.42
N LEU A 141 -10.98 14.61 42.70
CA LEU A 141 -11.36 14.53 41.29
C LEU A 141 -10.12 14.73 40.42
N VAL A 142 -9.89 13.76 39.53
CA VAL A 142 -8.84 13.78 38.52
C VAL A 142 -9.50 13.75 37.15
N VAL A 143 -9.39 14.85 36.40
CA VAL A 143 -9.82 14.92 35.00
C VAL A 143 -8.58 15.02 34.14
N THR A 144 -8.39 14.07 33.23
CA THR A 144 -7.22 14.06 32.35
C THR A 144 -7.60 13.64 30.94
N GLY A 145 -6.92 14.20 29.95
CA GLY A 145 -6.85 13.63 28.61
C GLY A 145 -5.71 12.63 28.54
N ASP A 146 -5.94 11.49 27.92
CA ASP A 146 -4.92 10.50 27.60
C ASP A 146 -4.01 10.98 26.46
N HIS A 147 -4.56 11.73 25.50
CA HIS A 147 -3.83 12.40 24.44
C HIS A 147 -4.49 13.72 24.01
N GLY A 148 -3.78 14.50 23.19
CA GLY A 148 -4.35 15.63 22.44
C GLY A 148 -4.74 15.23 21.00
N MET A 149 -5.08 16.19 20.13
CA MET A 149 -5.32 15.92 18.71
C MET A 149 -4.75 17.02 17.81
N THR A 150 -4.32 16.64 16.61
CA THR A 150 -3.99 17.59 15.55
C THR A 150 -5.21 18.39 15.08
N VAL A 151 -4.98 19.51 14.39
CA VAL A 151 -6.03 20.31 13.72
C VAL A 151 -6.90 19.51 12.73
N SER A 152 -6.41 18.34 12.30
CA SER A 152 -7.12 17.43 11.39
C SER A 152 -7.91 16.32 12.10
N GLY A 153 -7.91 16.29 13.43
CA GLY A 153 -8.59 15.28 14.24
C GLY A 153 -7.80 13.99 14.49
N ASN A 154 -6.53 13.89 14.05
CA ASN A 154 -5.69 12.69 14.26
C ASN A 154 -4.82 12.82 15.54
N HIS A 155 -4.42 11.69 16.14
CA HIS A 155 -3.62 11.65 17.39
C HIS A 155 -2.66 10.44 17.51
N GLY A 156 -2.13 9.95 16.37
CA GLY A 156 -1.26 8.78 16.34
C GLY A 156 0.24 9.08 16.43
N GLY A 157 0.61 10.36 16.50
CA GLY A 157 1.98 10.87 16.41
C GLY A 157 2.59 11.32 17.73
N ASP A 158 3.68 12.09 17.61
CA ASP A 158 4.48 12.63 18.71
C ASP A 158 4.50 14.17 18.71
N SER A 159 3.57 14.81 17.99
CA SER A 159 3.51 16.28 17.96
C SER A 159 3.05 16.84 19.32
N GLU A 160 3.36 18.11 19.58
CA GLU A 160 2.93 18.79 20.82
C GLU A 160 1.40 18.75 20.96
N LEU A 161 0.66 18.98 19.87
CA LEU A 161 -0.81 18.90 19.88
C LEU A 161 -1.36 17.51 20.20
N GLU A 162 -0.59 16.44 19.96
CA GLU A 162 -1.02 15.06 20.22
C GLU A 162 -0.54 14.56 21.59
N THR A 163 0.63 15.02 22.04
CA THR A 163 1.26 14.57 23.29
C THR A 163 0.91 15.46 24.49
N SER A 164 0.52 16.72 24.25
CA SER A 164 0.00 17.61 25.28
C SER A 164 -1.49 17.34 25.49
N ALA A 165 -1.83 16.93 26.71
CA ALA A 165 -3.19 16.73 27.16
C ALA A 165 -3.45 17.50 28.46
N VAL A 166 -4.72 17.68 28.81
CA VAL A 166 -5.11 18.39 30.04
C VAL A 166 -4.96 17.50 31.27
N LEU A 167 -4.55 18.09 32.39
CA LEU A 167 -4.68 17.52 33.73
C LEU A 167 -5.34 18.57 34.62
N PHE A 168 -6.47 18.22 35.21
CA PHE A 168 -7.22 19.05 36.15
C PHE A 168 -7.46 18.25 37.43
N LEU A 169 -6.97 18.79 38.54
CA LEU A 169 -7.07 18.20 39.87
C LEU A 169 -7.93 19.10 40.74
N TYR A 170 -8.92 18.52 41.41
CA TYR A 170 -9.83 19.26 42.28
C TYR A 170 -10.20 18.45 43.51
N SER A 171 -10.23 19.12 44.66
CA SER A 171 -10.84 18.60 45.89
C SER A 171 -11.54 19.77 46.59
N PRO A 172 -12.62 19.54 47.35
CA PRO A 172 -13.21 20.56 48.21
C PRO A 172 -12.21 21.07 49.26
N THR A 173 -11.28 20.21 49.69
CA THR A 173 -10.13 20.58 50.52
C THR A 173 -9.05 21.19 49.63
N ALA A 174 -8.46 22.30 50.06
CA ALA A 174 -7.43 22.96 49.28
C ALA A 174 -6.21 22.03 49.07
N LEU A 175 -5.81 21.83 47.81
CA LEU A 175 -4.71 20.94 47.40
C LEU A 175 -3.36 21.64 47.32
N PHE A 176 -3.38 22.95 47.08
CA PHE A 176 -2.19 23.76 46.87
C PHE A 176 -2.18 24.94 47.85
N PRO A 177 -1.01 25.37 48.34
CA PRO A 177 -0.89 26.61 49.10
C PRO A 177 -1.42 27.80 48.28
N SER A 178 -2.09 28.76 48.94
CA SER A 178 -2.62 29.95 48.26
C SER A 178 -1.48 30.82 47.73
N ALA A 179 -1.19 30.73 46.43
CA ALA A 179 -0.25 31.64 45.77
C ALA A 179 -0.90 33.03 45.56
N PRO A 180 -0.16 34.14 45.80
CA PRO A 180 -0.64 35.48 45.46
C PRO A 180 -1.02 35.55 43.96
N PRO A 181 -2.10 36.27 43.58
CA PRO A 181 -2.56 36.36 42.18
C PRO A 181 -1.49 36.88 41.21
N GLU A 182 -0.48 37.60 41.72
CA GLU A 182 0.66 38.14 40.96
C GLU A 182 1.72 37.09 40.58
N VAL A 183 1.69 35.88 41.17
CA VAL A 183 2.68 34.81 40.98
C VAL A 183 2.12 33.65 40.13
N ARG A 184 0.89 33.75 39.62
CA ARG A 184 0.36 32.72 38.72
C ARG A 184 1.18 32.71 37.42
N PRO A 185 1.84 31.59 37.08
CA PRO A 185 2.63 31.54 35.85
C PRO A 185 1.71 31.75 34.63
N GLU A 186 2.18 32.50 33.64
CA GLU A 186 1.44 32.75 32.39
C GLU A 186 1.11 31.46 31.63
N LYS A 187 1.84 30.37 31.91
CA LYS A 187 1.64 29.04 31.34
C LYS A 187 1.42 28.00 32.45
N PRO A 188 0.48 27.06 32.27
CA PRO A 188 0.32 25.94 33.20
C PRO A 188 1.58 25.08 33.23
N GLU A 189 1.83 24.46 34.38
CA GLU A 189 2.94 23.52 34.57
C GLU A 189 2.75 22.27 33.70
N VAL A 190 3.84 21.78 33.10
CA VAL A 190 3.82 20.59 32.24
C VAL A 190 4.38 19.41 33.02
N ILE A 191 3.55 18.40 33.23
CA ILE A 191 3.88 17.20 34.00
C ILE A 191 3.80 15.97 33.08
N PRO A 192 4.81 15.09 33.06
CA PRO A 192 4.75 13.85 32.30
C PRO A 192 3.67 12.92 32.87
N GLN A 193 2.78 12.37 32.04
CA GLN A 193 1.68 11.48 32.49
C GLN A 193 2.14 10.29 33.35
N ILE A 194 3.36 9.79 33.13
CA ILE A 194 3.96 8.71 33.96
C ILE A 194 4.07 9.07 35.45
N SER A 195 4.09 10.35 35.79
CA SER A 195 4.09 10.91 37.15
C SER A 195 2.73 10.82 37.85
N LEU A 196 1.63 10.59 37.12
CA LEU A 196 0.30 10.48 37.71
C LEU A 196 0.18 9.23 38.60
N VAL A 197 0.67 8.09 38.10
CA VAL A 197 0.58 6.80 38.79
C VAL A 197 1.26 6.77 40.18
N PRO A 198 2.54 7.18 40.34
CA PRO A 198 3.18 7.16 41.66
C PRO A 198 2.52 8.15 42.62
N THR A 199 2.01 9.27 42.11
CA THR A 199 1.27 10.27 42.88
C THR A 199 -0.05 9.69 43.43
N LEU A 200 -0.89 9.11 42.56
CA LEU A 200 -2.15 8.50 42.97
C LEU A 200 -1.96 7.30 43.88
N ALA A 201 -0.91 6.49 43.65
CA ALA A 201 -0.59 5.37 44.52
C ALA A 201 -0.35 5.84 45.96
N LEU A 202 0.50 6.85 46.16
CA LEU A 202 0.79 7.37 47.49
C LEU A 202 -0.42 8.06 48.13
N LEU A 203 -1.22 8.82 47.38
CA LEU A 203 -2.45 9.46 47.89
C LEU A 203 -3.49 8.43 48.35
N LEU A 204 -3.57 7.28 47.68
CA LEU A 204 -4.46 6.17 48.05
C LEU A 204 -3.89 5.28 49.18
N GLY A 205 -2.69 5.59 49.68
CA GLY A 205 -1.98 4.79 50.68
C GLY A 205 -1.45 3.45 50.14
N LEU A 206 -1.16 3.38 48.85
CA LEU A 206 -0.73 2.18 48.13
C LEU A 206 0.77 2.24 47.81
N PRO A 207 1.45 1.07 47.70
CA PRO A 207 2.82 1.04 47.20
C PRO A 207 2.87 1.52 45.74
N ILE A 208 3.91 2.28 45.39
CA ILE A 208 4.16 2.67 44.01
C ILE A 208 4.45 1.41 43.17
N PRO A 209 3.79 1.22 42.02
CA PRO A 209 4.02 0.07 41.15
C PRO A 209 5.50 -0.13 40.81
N PHE A 210 5.97 -1.38 40.89
CA PHE A 210 7.40 -1.70 40.80
C PHE A 210 8.10 -1.17 39.53
N GLY A 211 7.42 -1.16 38.39
CA GLY A 211 7.99 -0.72 37.11
C GLY A 211 7.85 0.78 36.81
N ASN A 212 7.20 1.56 37.67
CA ASN A 212 7.01 2.99 37.42
C ASN A 212 8.33 3.75 37.64
N ILE A 213 8.61 4.71 36.75
CA ILE A 213 9.80 5.59 36.78
C ILE A 213 9.43 7.07 36.76
N GLY A 214 8.17 7.38 37.08
CA GLY A 214 7.65 8.73 37.21
C GLY A 214 8.13 9.39 38.49
N GLU A 215 8.03 10.71 38.50
CA GLU A 215 8.32 11.58 39.64
C GLU A 215 6.99 11.98 40.28
N VAL A 216 6.81 11.75 41.58
CA VAL A 216 5.61 12.18 42.32
C VAL A 216 5.43 13.71 42.23
N MET A 217 4.19 14.15 42.05
CA MET A 217 3.80 15.57 42.15
C MET A 217 3.86 16.00 43.62
N ALA A 218 5.04 16.45 44.06
CA ALA A 218 5.34 16.67 45.46
C ALA A 218 4.41 17.72 46.10
N GLU A 219 3.97 18.70 45.33
CA GLU A 219 3.11 19.80 45.75
C GLU A 219 1.81 19.32 46.41
N LEU A 220 1.28 18.17 45.97
CA LEU A 220 0.05 17.57 46.50
C LEU A 220 0.21 16.96 47.91
N PHE A 221 1.44 16.84 48.41
CA PHE A 221 1.76 16.34 49.74
C PHE A 221 2.10 17.47 50.71
N SER A 222 1.58 18.68 50.46
CA SER A 222 1.75 19.84 51.34
C SER A 222 0.56 19.99 52.28
N GLU A 223 0.77 20.29 53.56
CA GLU A 223 -0.33 20.66 54.46
C GLU A 223 -0.78 22.10 54.13
N VAL A 224 -2.10 22.29 53.94
CA VAL A 224 -2.70 23.58 53.50
C VAL A 224 -3.32 24.39 54.64
N GLU A 225 -3.58 23.79 55.80
CA GLU A 225 -4.01 24.51 57.00
C GLU A 225 -2.79 25.04 57.79
N ASP A 226 -2.60 26.36 57.80
CA ASP A 226 -1.38 27.08 58.23
C ASP A 226 -0.75 26.71 59.59
N SER A 227 0.60 26.61 59.62
CA SER A 227 1.53 27.37 60.51
C SER A 227 2.98 26.81 60.56
N GLN A 228 3.29 25.67 59.92
CA GLN A 228 4.61 25.02 60.03
C GLN A 228 5.19 24.66 58.64
N PRO A 229 5.94 25.55 57.95
CA PRO A 229 6.60 25.28 56.65
C PRO A 229 7.43 24.00 56.62
N HIS A 230 8.01 23.64 57.77
CA HIS A 230 8.79 22.42 57.94
C HIS A 230 7.99 21.12 57.76
N SER A 231 6.70 21.10 58.15
CA SER A 231 5.83 19.92 58.03
C SER A 231 5.52 19.57 56.58
N SER A 232 5.15 20.57 55.77
CA SER A 232 4.91 20.43 54.34
C SER A 232 6.17 20.00 53.58
N ALA A 233 7.32 20.64 53.86
CA ALA A 233 8.58 20.23 53.24
C ALA A 233 8.98 18.79 53.64
N LEU A 234 8.63 18.33 54.84
CA LEU A 234 8.88 16.96 55.30
C LEU A 234 7.98 15.95 54.60
N ALA A 235 6.71 16.26 54.43
CA ALA A 235 5.76 15.42 53.70
C ALA A 235 6.16 15.28 52.22
N GLN A 236 6.55 16.38 51.57
CA GLN A 236 7.11 16.38 50.21
C GLN A 236 8.37 15.52 50.10
N ALA A 237 9.34 15.73 51.00
CA ALA A 237 10.57 14.94 51.02
C ALA A 237 10.31 13.45 51.26
N SER A 238 9.34 13.11 52.12
CA SER A 238 8.92 11.73 52.39
C SER A 238 8.33 11.06 51.15
N ALA A 239 7.42 11.73 50.46
CA ALA A 239 6.81 11.21 49.23
C ALA A 239 7.85 10.96 48.13
N LEU A 240 8.75 11.92 47.89
CA LEU A 240 9.85 11.78 46.93
C LEU A 240 10.85 10.69 47.34
N HIS A 241 11.13 10.54 48.64
CA HIS A 241 12.03 9.50 49.13
C HIS A 241 11.46 8.10 48.89
N LEU A 242 10.16 7.88 49.16
CA LEU A 242 9.48 6.62 48.87
C LEU A 242 9.49 6.30 47.36
N ASN A 243 9.25 7.30 46.51
CA ASN A 243 9.34 7.16 45.06
C ASN A 243 10.76 6.81 44.61
N ALA A 244 11.77 7.54 45.09
CA ALA A 244 13.16 7.27 44.76
C ALA A 244 13.63 5.89 45.23
N GLN A 245 13.19 5.42 46.40
CA GLN A 245 13.47 4.07 46.89
C GLN A 245 12.89 2.99 45.97
N GLN A 246 11.64 3.14 45.52
CA GLN A 246 11.03 2.20 44.58
C GLN A 246 11.78 2.19 43.24
N VAL A 247 12.10 3.35 42.67
CA VAL A 247 12.85 3.48 41.41
C VAL A 247 14.26 2.91 41.54
N PHE A 248 14.95 3.14 42.65
CA PHE A 248 16.27 2.57 42.91
C PHE A 248 16.23 1.04 42.96
N ARG A 249 15.22 0.46 43.63
CA ARG A 249 15.00 -1.00 43.66
C ARG A 249 14.76 -1.55 42.25
N PHE A 250 13.90 -0.89 41.47
CA PHE A 250 13.67 -1.24 40.07
C PHE A 250 14.97 -1.22 39.25
N LEU A 251 15.74 -0.14 39.35
CA LEU A 251 16.98 0.06 38.61
C LEU A 251 18.04 -1.00 38.96
N HIS A 252 18.15 -1.36 40.24
CA HIS A 252 19.02 -2.44 40.71
C HIS A 252 18.62 -3.80 40.12
N THR A 253 17.33 -4.15 40.15
CA THR A 253 16.86 -5.41 39.56
C THR A 253 16.99 -5.41 38.04
N TYR A 254 16.68 -4.30 37.38
CA TYR A 254 16.77 -4.16 35.93
C TYR A 254 18.22 -4.26 35.46
N SER A 255 19.16 -3.54 36.07
CA SER A 255 20.59 -3.59 35.72
C SER A 255 21.21 -4.98 35.94
N ALA A 256 20.71 -5.76 36.91
CA ALA A 256 21.12 -7.14 37.10
C ALA A 256 20.60 -8.08 35.98
N ALA A 257 19.41 -7.80 35.45
CA ALA A 257 18.78 -8.59 34.39
C ALA A 257 19.18 -8.14 32.97
N ALA A 258 19.57 -6.89 32.79
CA ALA A 258 19.86 -6.27 31.50
C ALA A 258 21.14 -5.41 31.58
N GLN A 259 22.11 -5.70 30.70
CA GLN A 259 23.43 -5.04 30.65
C GLN A 259 23.47 -3.85 29.67
N ASP A 260 22.36 -3.13 29.51
CA ASP A 260 22.16 -2.11 28.47
C ASP A 260 22.16 -0.66 28.98
N LEU A 261 22.27 -0.46 30.30
CA LEU A 261 22.37 0.86 30.90
C LEU A 261 23.80 1.41 30.84
N GLN A 262 23.93 2.73 30.65
CA GLN A 262 25.23 3.40 30.66
C GLN A 262 25.87 3.30 32.04
N VAL A 263 26.91 2.49 32.17
CA VAL A 263 27.54 2.17 33.46
C VAL A 263 27.95 3.42 34.24
N LYS A 264 28.54 4.43 33.57
CA LYS A 264 28.97 5.67 34.23
C LYS A 264 27.79 6.46 34.82
N GLU A 265 26.72 6.61 34.05
CA GLU A 265 25.54 7.36 34.45
C GLU A 265 24.76 6.63 35.55
N LEU A 266 24.67 5.31 35.45
CA LEU A 266 24.11 4.45 36.50
C LEU A 266 24.84 4.64 37.83
N HIS A 267 26.18 4.60 37.84
CA HIS A 267 26.95 4.84 39.07
C HIS A 267 26.76 6.27 39.61
N ARG A 268 26.70 7.28 38.74
CA ARG A 268 26.43 8.68 39.14
C ARG A 268 25.09 8.79 39.86
N LEU A 269 24.03 8.22 39.30
CA LEU A 269 22.68 8.27 39.86
C LEU A 269 22.54 7.43 41.14
N GLN A 270 23.19 6.26 41.21
CA GLN A 270 23.25 5.47 42.44
C GLN A 270 23.94 6.21 43.60
N ASN A 271 25.03 6.93 43.30
CA ASN A 271 25.71 7.78 44.28
C ASN A 271 24.84 8.95 44.72
N LEU A 272 24.14 9.61 43.79
CA LEU A 272 23.23 10.70 44.08
C LEU A 272 22.10 10.25 45.02
N PHE A 273 21.46 9.12 44.71
CA PHE A 273 20.41 8.53 45.57
C PHE A 273 20.93 8.18 46.97
N SER A 274 22.11 7.55 47.04
CA SER A 274 22.72 7.16 48.32
C SER A 274 23.01 8.38 49.19
N LYS A 275 23.53 9.45 48.59
CA LYS A 275 23.79 10.74 49.25
C LYS A 275 22.49 11.39 49.75
N ALA A 276 21.50 11.53 48.87
CA ALA A 276 20.21 12.15 49.18
C ALA A 276 19.47 11.38 50.29
N SER A 277 19.44 10.04 50.20
CA SER A 277 18.85 9.17 51.22
C SER A 277 19.53 9.30 52.58
N ALA A 278 20.86 9.33 52.63
CA ALA A 278 21.59 9.50 53.88
C ALA A 278 21.33 10.88 54.52
N ASN A 279 21.24 11.92 53.70
CA ASN A 279 20.91 13.27 54.18
C ASN A 279 19.46 13.34 54.71
N TYR A 280 18.49 12.74 54.01
CA TYR A 280 17.11 12.62 54.47
C TYR A 280 17.02 11.92 55.85
N GLN A 281 17.66 10.76 56.00
CA GLN A 281 17.68 10.03 57.27
C GLN A 281 18.32 10.83 58.41
N ARG A 282 19.38 11.60 58.12
CA ARG A 282 20.03 12.47 59.11
C ARG A 282 19.10 13.60 59.56
N LEU A 283 18.35 14.20 58.64
CA LEU A 283 17.40 15.28 58.93
C LEU A 283 16.19 14.78 59.75
N LEU A 284 15.74 13.55 59.54
CA LEU A 284 14.72 12.91 60.39
C LEU A 284 15.17 12.74 61.85
N GLN A 285 16.47 12.56 62.09
CA GLN A 285 17.03 12.35 63.43
C GLN A 285 17.39 13.65 64.16
N SER A 286 17.62 14.76 63.44
CA SER A 286 18.06 16.03 64.00
C SER A 286 17.41 17.22 63.28
N PRO A 287 16.24 17.72 63.74
CA PRO A 287 15.44 18.72 63.03
C PRO A 287 15.94 20.19 63.13
N GLN A 288 17.12 20.46 63.69
CA GLN A 288 17.62 21.84 63.82
C GLN A 288 18.06 22.43 62.46
N GLY A 289 17.47 23.55 62.03
CA GLY A 289 17.81 24.23 60.77
C GLY A 289 17.37 23.47 59.51
N ALA A 290 16.39 22.58 59.65
CA ALA A 290 16.12 21.53 58.68
C ALA A 290 15.46 21.98 57.37
N GLU A 291 14.78 23.12 57.30
CA GLU A 291 13.98 23.51 56.11
C GLU A 291 14.83 23.67 54.83
N ALA A 292 15.87 24.51 54.85
CA ALA A 292 16.74 24.69 53.69
C ALA A 292 17.50 23.41 53.29
N ALA A 293 17.84 22.58 54.28
CA ALA A 293 18.46 21.29 54.05
C ALA A 293 17.48 20.28 53.43
N LEU A 294 16.21 20.33 53.81
CA LEU A 294 15.14 19.48 53.29
C LEU A 294 14.81 19.83 51.83
N GLN A 295 14.82 21.12 51.49
CA GLN A 295 14.67 21.57 50.11
C GLN A 295 15.83 21.15 49.21
N THR A 296 17.04 21.09 49.77
CA THR A 296 18.19 20.51 49.09
C THR A 296 17.98 19.01 48.82
N VAL A 297 17.49 18.26 49.82
CA VAL A 297 17.18 16.82 49.66
C VAL A 297 16.08 16.58 48.63
N ILE A 298 15.00 17.38 48.65
CA ILE A 298 13.93 17.34 47.64
C ILE A 298 14.54 17.49 46.25
N THR A 299 15.36 18.53 46.04
CA THR A 299 16.00 18.79 44.75
C THR A 299 16.90 17.62 44.30
N GLU A 300 17.69 17.04 45.21
CA GLU A 300 18.56 15.89 44.91
C GLU A 300 17.75 14.62 44.54
N LEU A 301 16.62 14.37 45.20
CA LEU A 301 15.73 13.24 44.91
C LEU A 301 15.04 13.43 43.54
N GLN A 302 14.57 14.63 43.23
CA GLN A 302 14.00 14.96 41.91
C GLN A 302 15.03 14.78 40.80
N GLN A 303 16.25 15.29 40.99
CA GLN A 303 17.35 15.10 40.03
C GLN A 303 17.66 13.61 39.79
N PHE A 304 17.61 12.79 40.85
CA PHE A 304 17.76 11.34 40.70
C PHE A 304 16.62 10.73 39.86
N LEU A 305 15.36 11.02 40.19
CA LEU A 305 14.18 10.50 39.48
C LEU A 305 14.18 10.90 38.00
N GLN A 306 14.40 12.18 37.72
CA GLN A 306 14.49 12.71 36.36
C GLN A 306 15.66 12.11 35.57
N GLY A 307 16.82 11.95 36.23
CA GLY A 307 18.00 11.34 35.62
C GLY A 307 17.80 9.86 35.27
N VAL A 308 17.19 9.08 36.16
CA VAL A 308 16.85 7.68 35.88
C VAL A 308 15.87 7.59 34.71
N ARG A 309 14.82 8.42 34.71
CA ARG A 309 13.84 8.45 33.62
C ARG A 309 14.51 8.73 32.27
N ALA A 310 15.36 9.75 32.20
CA ALA A 310 16.09 10.10 30.98
C ALA A 310 16.98 8.95 30.49
N MET A 311 17.75 8.32 31.39
CA MET A 311 18.63 7.20 31.06
C MET A 311 17.86 5.97 30.54
N CYS A 312 16.73 5.64 31.18
CA CYS A 312 15.89 4.52 30.76
C CYS A 312 15.29 4.75 29.36
N ILE A 313 14.75 5.95 29.11
CA ILE A 313 14.19 6.32 27.79
C ILE A 313 15.25 6.19 26.68
N GLU A 314 16.49 6.62 26.93
CA GLU A 314 17.59 6.52 25.95
C GLU A 314 18.01 5.07 25.66
N SER A 315 17.98 4.19 26.67
CA SER A 315 18.47 2.81 26.56
C SER A 315 17.49 1.85 25.86
N TRP A 316 16.19 2.14 25.86
CA TRP A 316 15.16 1.20 25.39
C TRP A 316 15.07 0.98 23.86
N ALA A 317 15.82 1.72 23.03
CA ALA A 317 15.90 1.49 21.58
C ALA A 317 17.06 0.53 21.20
N ARG A 318 16.74 -0.74 20.90
CA ARG A 318 17.74 -1.79 20.58
C ARG A 318 17.83 -2.08 19.06
N PHE A 319 19.06 -2.28 18.56
CA PHE A 319 19.33 -2.59 17.14
C PHE A 319 20.28 -3.78 16.97
N SER A 320 19.95 -4.70 16.06
CA SER A 320 20.84 -5.82 15.68
C SER A 320 21.62 -5.49 14.41
N LEU A 321 22.86 -5.02 14.56
CA LEU A 321 23.68 -4.54 13.43
C LEU A 321 23.93 -5.62 12.37
N VAL A 322 24.18 -6.87 12.79
CA VAL A 322 24.45 -7.99 11.88
C VAL A 322 23.22 -8.32 11.02
N ARG A 323 22.02 -8.34 11.62
CA ARG A 323 20.78 -8.61 10.89
C ARG A 323 20.44 -7.49 9.91
N MET A 324 20.63 -6.23 10.33
CA MET A 324 20.41 -5.08 9.46
C MET A 324 21.37 -5.08 8.26
N ALA A 325 22.67 -5.30 8.49
CA ALA A 325 23.66 -5.39 7.43
C ALA A 325 23.39 -6.56 6.47
N GLY A 326 23.04 -7.74 7.00
CA GLY A 326 22.68 -8.91 6.20
C GLY A 326 21.44 -8.68 5.32
N GLY A 327 20.41 -8.04 5.87
CA GLY A 327 19.21 -7.66 5.11
C GLY A 327 19.50 -6.67 3.98
N ALA A 328 20.30 -5.63 4.26
CA ALA A 328 20.71 -4.65 3.26
C ALA A 328 21.55 -5.29 2.14
N ALA A 329 22.48 -6.19 2.48
CA ALA A 329 23.29 -6.91 1.50
C ALA A 329 22.44 -7.84 0.61
N LEU A 330 21.48 -8.55 1.20
CA LEU A 330 20.54 -9.41 0.47
C LEU A 330 19.68 -8.61 -0.52
N LEU A 331 19.18 -7.45 -0.08
CA LEU A 331 18.37 -6.56 -0.91
C LEU A 331 19.21 -5.96 -2.04
N ALA A 332 20.45 -5.54 -1.77
CA ALA A 332 21.38 -5.05 -2.79
C ALA A 332 21.69 -6.12 -3.84
N ALA A 333 21.98 -7.36 -3.41
CA ALA A 333 22.21 -8.48 -4.32
C ALA A 333 20.98 -8.79 -5.20
N THR A 334 19.77 -8.68 -4.64
CA THR A 334 18.52 -8.92 -5.38
C THR A 334 18.23 -7.78 -6.38
N CYS A 335 18.52 -6.52 -6.04
CA CYS A 335 18.42 -5.41 -6.99
C CYS A 335 19.41 -5.60 -8.14
N PHE A 336 20.67 -5.93 -7.82
CA PHE A 336 21.69 -6.21 -8.83
C PHE A 336 21.27 -7.36 -9.75
N LEU A 337 20.68 -8.41 -9.19
CA LEU A 337 20.11 -9.52 -9.95
C LEU A 337 19.03 -9.06 -10.93
N CYS A 338 18.06 -8.24 -10.50
CA CYS A 338 17.02 -7.71 -11.37
C CYS A 338 17.60 -6.93 -12.56
N LEU A 339 18.63 -6.12 -12.31
CA LEU A 339 19.34 -5.37 -13.33
C LEU A 339 20.02 -6.29 -14.35
N LEU A 340 20.80 -7.28 -13.90
CA LEU A 340 21.50 -8.23 -14.76
C LEU A 340 20.55 -9.05 -15.62
N VAL A 341 19.51 -9.63 -15.01
CA VAL A 341 18.54 -10.48 -15.72
C VAL A 341 17.79 -9.65 -16.77
N SER A 342 17.43 -8.40 -16.45
CA SER A 342 16.76 -7.50 -17.40
C SER A 342 17.56 -7.27 -18.69
N GLN A 343 18.90 -7.35 -18.64
CA GLN A 343 19.75 -7.23 -19.82
C GLN A 343 19.92 -8.55 -20.57
N TRP A 344 20.09 -9.66 -19.86
CA TRP A 344 20.41 -10.93 -20.50
C TRP A 344 19.22 -11.55 -21.23
N ILE A 345 18.00 -11.23 -20.79
CA ILE A 345 16.75 -11.66 -21.44
C ILE A 345 16.72 -11.29 -22.94
N THR A 346 17.39 -10.22 -23.36
CA THR A 346 17.41 -9.80 -24.78
C THR A 346 18.50 -10.48 -25.62
N SER A 347 19.31 -11.37 -25.03
CA SER A 347 20.39 -12.07 -25.74
C SER A 347 19.87 -13.35 -26.43
N PRO A 348 20.15 -13.57 -27.72
CA PRO A 348 19.79 -14.82 -28.41
C PRO A 348 20.58 -15.99 -27.79
N GLY A 349 19.88 -16.91 -27.12
CA GLY A 349 20.46 -18.05 -26.39
C GLY A 349 20.17 -18.10 -24.88
N PHE A 350 19.41 -17.15 -24.34
CA PHE A 350 19.06 -17.13 -22.91
C PHE A 350 17.91 -18.10 -22.56
N TYR A 351 18.22 -19.25 -22.00
CA TYR A 351 17.22 -20.23 -21.54
C TYR A 351 16.64 -19.86 -20.18
N LEU A 352 15.50 -19.17 -20.20
CA LEU A 352 14.83 -18.62 -19.01
C LEU A 352 14.41 -19.67 -17.97
N ARG A 353 13.87 -20.82 -18.41
CA ARG A 353 13.34 -21.87 -17.52
C ARG A 353 14.38 -22.51 -16.58
N PRO A 354 15.51 -23.07 -17.06
CA PRO A 354 16.49 -23.73 -16.19
C PRO A 354 17.31 -22.75 -15.33
N LEU A 355 17.29 -21.46 -15.64
CA LEU A 355 17.97 -20.43 -14.86
C LEU A 355 17.13 -19.91 -13.69
N LEU A 356 15.79 -19.94 -13.78
CA LEU A 356 14.89 -19.52 -12.69
C LEU A 356 14.43 -20.69 -11.82
N LEU A 357 14.17 -21.85 -12.41
CA LEU A 357 13.65 -23.01 -11.68
C LEU A 357 14.68 -23.57 -10.68
N MET A 358 15.95 -23.69 -11.09
CA MET A 358 17.04 -24.23 -10.27
C MET A 358 17.29 -23.43 -8.98
N PRO A 359 17.45 -22.08 -9.03
CA PRO A 359 17.50 -21.22 -7.85
C PRO A 359 16.32 -21.39 -6.89
N VAL A 360 15.09 -21.38 -7.41
CA VAL A 360 13.87 -21.51 -6.59
C VAL A 360 13.83 -22.87 -5.91
N THR A 361 14.13 -23.96 -6.64
CA THR A 361 14.21 -25.29 -6.05
C THR A 361 15.32 -25.39 -5.01
N CYS A 362 16.47 -24.75 -5.23
CA CYS A 362 17.57 -24.74 -4.27
C CYS A 362 17.17 -24.00 -2.98
N GLY A 363 16.57 -22.81 -3.11
CA GLY A 363 16.06 -22.05 -1.96
C GLY A 363 15.01 -22.83 -1.15
N LEU A 364 14.07 -23.50 -1.82
CA LEU A 364 13.07 -24.37 -1.18
C LEU A 364 13.74 -25.56 -0.47
N THR A 365 14.72 -26.21 -1.11
CA THR A 365 15.44 -27.33 -0.48
C THR A 365 16.19 -26.88 0.78
N VAL A 366 16.87 -25.74 0.74
CA VAL A 366 17.56 -25.16 1.91
C VAL A 366 16.56 -24.87 3.04
N ALA A 367 15.40 -24.29 2.73
CA ALA A 367 14.35 -24.04 3.72
C ALA A 367 13.83 -25.34 4.36
N THR A 368 13.58 -26.37 3.55
CA THR A 368 13.10 -27.68 4.04
C THR A 368 14.16 -28.41 4.89
N VAL A 369 15.44 -28.34 4.51
CA VAL A 369 16.53 -28.94 5.27
C VAL A 369 16.74 -28.21 6.59
N CYS A 370 16.72 -26.87 6.58
CA CYS A 370 16.84 -26.08 7.80
C CYS A 370 15.67 -26.33 8.76
N THR A 371 14.42 -26.36 8.27
CA THR A 371 13.25 -26.67 9.12
C THR A 371 13.29 -28.08 9.68
N GLY A 372 13.73 -29.07 8.89
CA GLY A 372 13.95 -30.44 9.35
C GLY A 372 15.02 -30.54 10.44
N LEU A 373 16.17 -29.88 10.26
CA LEU A 373 17.25 -29.83 11.24
C LEU A 373 16.84 -29.12 12.54
N LEU A 374 15.93 -28.14 12.46
CA LEU A 374 15.40 -27.44 13.62
C LEU A 374 14.39 -28.26 14.40
N ALA A 375 13.56 -29.03 13.68
CA ALA A 375 12.65 -29.98 14.31
C ALA A 375 13.40 -31.08 15.08
N THR A 376 14.57 -31.52 14.58
CA THR A 376 15.38 -32.56 15.25
C THR A 376 16.23 -32.04 16.40
N THR A 377 16.69 -30.78 16.35
CA THR A 377 17.57 -30.19 17.38
C THR A 377 16.83 -29.40 18.46
N GLY A 378 15.52 -29.15 18.31
CA GLY A 378 14.70 -28.41 19.28
C GLY A 378 15.00 -26.90 19.35
N LEU A 379 15.87 -26.38 18.49
CA LEU A 379 16.19 -24.95 18.42
C LEU A 379 15.06 -24.17 17.73
N LYS A 380 14.54 -23.14 18.42
CA LYS A 380 13.59 -22.18 17.83
C LYS A 380 14.35 -21.10 17.07
N LEU A 381 14.53 -21.28 15.76
CA LEU A 381 15.05 -20.23 14.90
C LEU A 381 13.94 -19.27 14.48
N ASP A 382 14.31 -17.99 14.40
CA ASP A 382 13.45 -16.90 13.95
C ASP A 382 13.04 -17.14 12.48
N PRO A 383 11.73 -17.16 12.14
CA PRO A 383 11.25 -17.35 10.77
C PRO A 383 11.88 -16.38 9.76
N VAL A 384 12.26 -15.17 10.21
CA VAL A 384 12.94 -14.18 9.37
C VAL A 384 14.32 -14.67 8.93
N VAL A 385 15.06 -15.33 9.82
CA VAL A 385 16.38 -15.88 9.52
C VAL A 385 16.25 -17.06 8.57
N LEU A 386 15.23 -17.92 8.76
CA LEU A 386 14.94 -19.01 7.82
C LEU A 386 14.62 -18.48 6.42
N GLY A 387 13.80 -17.42 6.31
CA GLY A 387 13.51 -16.75 5.05
C GLY A 387 14.76 -16.18 4.38
N ALA A 388 15.65 -15.54 5.15
CA ALA A 388 16.92 -15.02 4.64
C ALA A 388 17.85 -16.14 4.13
N MET A 389 17.91 -17.28 4.83
CA MET A 389 18.69 -18.44 4.39
C MET A 389 18.13 -19.04 3.10
N ALA A 390 16.81 -19.15 2.97
CA ALA A 390 16.15 -19.60 1.75
C ALA A 390 16.43 -18.66 0.56
N ALA A 391 16.35 -17.35 0.79
CA ALA A 391 16.67 -16.34 -0.22
C ALA A 391 18.15 -16.42 -0.66
N MET A 392 19.08 -16.56 0.29
CA MET A 392 20.50 -16.75 -0.01
C MET A 392 20.76 -18.03 -0.80
N GLY A 393 20.09 -19.13 -0.41
CA GLY A 393 20.12 -20.41 -1.11
C GLY A 393 19.59 -20.34 -2.55
N SER A 394 18.67 -19.41 -2.85
CA SER A 394 18.24 -19.12 -4.21
C SER A 394 19.22 -18.22 -4.96
N LEU A 395 19.77 -17.19 -4.31
CA LEU A 395 20.64 -16.21 -4.95
C LEU A 395 22.00 -16.77 -5.34
N LEU A 396 22.65 -17.55 -4.47
CA LEU A 396 24.02 -18.04 -4.69
C LEU A 396 24.15 -18.94 -5.94
N PRO A 397 23.29 -19.94 -6.18
CA PRO A 397 23.35 -20.76 -7.39
C PRO A 397 23.07 -19.95 -8.67
N PHE A 398 22.17 -18.97 -8.58
CA PHE A 398 21.92 -18.06 -9.69
C PHE A 398 23.19 -17.27 -10.00
N LEU A 399 23.78 -16.59 -9.02
CA LEU A 399 24.96 -15.74 -9.20
C LEU A 399 26.16 -16.56 -9.68
N TRP A 400 26.32 -17.79 -9.20
CA TRP A 400 27.33 -18.73 -9.69
C TRP A 400 27.15 -19.07 -11.16
N LYS A 401 25.94 -19.47 -11.57
CA LYS A 401 25.64 -19.84 -12.96
C LYS A 401 25.72 -18.65 -13.92
N ALA A 402 25.28 -17.49 -13.43
CA ALA A 402 25.40 -16.19 -14.07
C ALA A 402 26.86 -15.80 -14.30
N TRP A 403 27.72 -15.95 -13.28
CA TRP A 403 29.15 -15.69 -13.36
C TRP A 403 29.88 -16.71 -14.25
N ALA A 404 29.56 -18.00 -14.15
CA ALA A 404 30.13 -19.04 -15.00
C ALA A 404 29.74 -18.86 -16.49
N GLY A 405 28.55 -18.32 -16.77
CA GLY A 405 28.13 -17.91 -18.11
C GLY A 405 28.70 -16.57 -18.57
N TRP A 406 29.25 -15.77 -17.65
CA TRP A 406 29.94 -14.50 -17.92
C TRP A 406 31.35 -14.79 -18.42
N GLY A 407 31.48 -15.28 -19.65
CA GLY A 407 32.78 -15.45 -20.30
C GLY A 407 33.56 -14.13 -20.38
N SER A 408 34.90 -14.20 -20.46
CA SER A 408 35.88 -13.09 -20.43
C SER A 408 35.68 -11.93 -21.44
N ARG A 409 34.65 -11.95 -22.29
CA ARG A 409 34.44 -11.02 -23.42
C ARG A 409 33.46 -9.85 -23.17
N ARG A 410 32.86 -9.69 -21.99
CA ARG A 410 31.86 -8.61 -21.74
C ARG A 410 32.41 -7.52 -20.80
N SER A 411 32.42 -6.27 -21.29
CA SER A 411 32.92 -5.09 -20.56
C SER A 411 32.06 -4.75 -19.33
N MET A 412 32.67 -4.28 -18.24
CA MET A 412 31.95 -3.78 -17.05
C MET A 412 31.00 -2.62 -17.36
N ALA A 413 31.24 -1.85 -18.44
CA ALA A 413 30.33 -0.80 -18.88
C ALA A 413 28.95 -1.35 -19.33
N SER A 414 28.84 -2.66 -19.57
CA SER A 414 27.55 -3.33 -19.80
C SER A 414 26.72 -3.51 -18.52
N LEU A 415 27.28 -3.33 -17.30
CA LEU A 415 26.57 -3.60 -16.04
C LEU A 415 25.51 -2.55 -15.69
N LEU A 416 25.63 -1.30 -16.16
CA LEU A 416 24.60 -0.26 -16.00
C LEU A 416 24.04 0.13 -17.38
N PRO A 417 22.91 -0.45 -17.82
CA PRO A 417 22.33 -0.22 -19.15
C PRO A 417 21.47 1.05 -19.21
N MET A 418 21.46 1.83 -18.13
CA MET A 418 20.59 2.98 -17.94
C MET A 418 21.16 4.18 -18.69
N PRO A 419 20.34 4.94 -19.43
CA PRO A 419 20.76 6.23 -19.96
C PRO A 419 21.30 7.13 -18.83
N GLY A 420 22.44 7.77 -19.03
CA GLY A 420 23.13 8.59 -18.02
C GLY A 420 22.22 9.58 -17.27
N PRO A 421 21.31 10.32 -17.94
CA PRO A 421 20.38 11.22 -17.25
C PRO A 421 19.37 10.52 -16.34
N VAL A 422 18.86 9.34 -16.74
CA VAL A 422 17.92 8.56 -15.91
C VAL A 422 18.65 8.00 -14.69
N LEU A 423 19.86 7.49 -14.90
CA LEU A 423 20.71 7.02 -13.81
C LEU A 423 21.00 8.15 -12.81
N LEU A 424 21.37 9.34 -13.30
CA LEU A 424 21.64 10.51 -12.46
C LEU A 424 20.43 10.86 -11.59
N LEU A 425 19.22 10.91 -12.15
CA LEU A 425 18.00 11.21 -11.41
C LEU A 425 17.66 10.13 -10.36
N LEU A 426 17.89 8.86 -10.68
CA LEU A 426 17.72 7.77 -9.71
C LEU A 426 18.77 7.82 -8.60
N VAL A 427 20.02 8.19 -8.90
CA VAL A 427 21.08 8.40 -7.91
C VAL A 427 20.76 9.60 -7.01
N ILE A 428 20.26 10.71 -7.57
CA ILE A 428 19.81 11.88 -6.80
C ILE A 428 18.69 11.46 -5.85
N ARG A 429 17.69 10.71 -6.32
CA ARG A 429 16.62 10.18 -5.44
C ARG A 429 17.19 9.28 -4.35
N PHE A 430 18.10 8.36 -4.69
CA PHE A 430 18.73 7.45 -3.75
C PHE A 430 19.48 8.22 -2.64
N ALA A 431 20.33 9.17 -3.02
CA ALA A 431 21.09 9.99 -2.09
C ALA A 431 20.17 10.89 -1.23
N GLY A 432 19.09 11.41 -1.82
CA GLY A 432 18.11 12.24 -1.12
C GLY A 432 17.46 11.52 0.06
N LEU A 433 17.27 10.20 -0.01
CA LEU A 433 16.65 9.43 1.08
C LEU A 433 17.50 9.33 2.36
N PHE A 434 18.76 9.80 2.34
CA PHE A 434 19.59 9.97 3.53
C PHE A 434 19.42 11.33 4.21
N SER A 435 18.62 12.24 3.63
CA SER A 435 18.26 13.52 4.24
C SER A 435 16.81 13.50 4.71
N ASP A 436 16.61 13.83 5.97
CA ASP A 436 15.30 14.06 6.58
C ASP A 436 14.52 15.15 5.84
N SER A 437 15.17 16.27 5.52
CA SER A 437 14.54 17.37 4.76
C SER A 437 14.02 16.93 3.38
N PHE A 438 14.73 16.02 2.70
CA PHE A 438 14.30 15.49 1.41
C PHE A 438 13.14 14.52 1.57
N VAL A 439 13.17 13.62 2.56
CA VAL A 439 12.07 12.67 2.82
C VAL A 439 10.79 13.43 3.18
N VAL A 440 10.89 14.47 4.02
CA VAL A 440 9.78 15.37 4.37
C VAL A 440 9.27 16.11 3.12
N ALA A 441 10.17 16.60 2.25
CA ALA A 441 9.82 17.31 1.03
C ALA A 441 9.54 16.41 -0.19
N GLU A 442 9.49 15.08 -0.03
CA GLU A 442 9.41 14.15 -1.15
C GLU A 442 8.14 14.35 -1.99
N ALA A 443 7.03 14.76 -1.36
CA ALA A 443 5.78 15.13 -2.03
C ALA A 443 5.98 16.23 -3.09
N ARG A 444 7.01 17.09 -2.94
CA ARG A 444 7.40 18.13 -3.91
C ARG A 444 8.57 17.68 -4.79
N ALA A 445 9.50 16.90 -4.25
CA ALA A 445 10.67 16.42 -5.00
C ALA A 445 10.30 15.38 -6.07
N ALA A 446 9.43 14.43 -5.76
CA ALA A 446 8.99 13.39 -6.70
C ALA A 446 8.33 13.96 -7.98
N PRO A 447 7.34 14.87 -7.92
CA PRO A 447 6.77 15.48 -9.13
C PRO A 447 7.78 16.37 -9.87
N PHE A 448 8.76 16.98 -9.19
CA PHE A 448 9.83 17.72 -9.85
C PHE A 448 10.75 16.79 -10.67
N LEU A 449 11.16 15.66 -10.09
CA LEU A 449 11.97 14.65 -10.78
C LEU A 449 11.19 14.03 -11.95
N LEU A 450 9.89 13.79 -11.78
CA LEU A 450 9.00 13.33 -12.85
C LEU A 450 8.89 14.35 -14.00
N ALA A 451 8.65 15.62 -13.69
CA ALA A 451 8.60 16.69 -14.68
C ALA A 451 9.91 16.79 -15.46
N SER A 452 11.05 16.65 -14.78
CA SER A 452 12.38 16.61 -15.39
C SER A 452 12.55 15.42 -16.34
N LEU A 453 12.08 14.23 -15.97
CA LEU A 453 12.09 13.04 -16.83
C LEU A 453 11.22 13.24 -18.08
N ILE A 454 10.06 13.87 -17.95
CA ILE A 454 9.14 14.13 -19.07
C ILE A 454 9.75 15.16 -20.02
N LEU A 455 10.33 16.24 -19.49
CA LEU A 455 11.02 17.24 -20.31
C LEU A 455 12.19 16.62 -21.06
N LEU A 456 12.98 15.75 -20.41
CA LEU A 456 14.04 15.00 -21.08
C LEU A 456 13.49 14.09 -22.19
N LEU A 457 12.39 13.38 -21.94
CA LEU A 457 11.75 12.52 -22.93
C LEU A 457 11.26 13.35 -24.13
N VAL A 458 10.57 14.46 -23.91
CA VAL A 458 10.11 15.36 -24.98
C VAL A 458 11.30 15.95 -25.75
N ALA A 459 12.37 16.35 -25.05
CA ALA A 459 13.58 16.87 -25.68
C ALA A 459 14.27 15.83 -26.56
N GLN A 460 14.41 14.58 -26.09
CA GLN A 460 14.94 13.47 -26.89
C GLN A 460 14.10 13.27 -28.16
N LEU A 461 12.78 13.19 -28.02
CA LEU A 461 11.87 12.96 -29.15
C LEU A 461 11.78 14.14 -30.12
N HIS A 462 11.97 15.37 -29.65
CA HIS A 462 11.90 16.58 -30.49
C HIS A 462 13.21 16.87 -31.23
N TRP A 463 14.35 16.59 -30.59
CA TRP A 463 15.66 17.12 -31.00
C TRP A 463 16.56 16.10 -31.71
N GLU A 464 16.26 14.80 -31.62
CA GLU A 464 16.83 13.73 -32.47
C GLU A 464 16.49 13.89 -33.97
N GLY A 465 15.82 14.99 -34.35
CA GLY A 465 15.62 15.40 -35.73
C GLY A 465 16.53 16.50 -36.27
N LYS A 466 17.31 17.29 -35.50
CA LYS A 466 18.00 18.47 -36.10
C LYS A 466 19.20 19.17 -35.43
N LEU A 467 19.64 18.90 -34.20
CA LEU A 467 20.42 19.95 -33.48
C LEU A 467 21.81 19.66 -32.91
N LEU A 468 22.52 18.62 -33.34
CA LEU A 468 23.98 18.59 -33.16
C LEU A 468 24.65 18.16 -34.47
N PRO A 469 25.46 19.01 -35.13
CA PRO A 469 26.29 18.55 -36.24
C PRO A 469 27.25 17.47 -35.72
N PRO A 470 27.46 16.36 -36.46
CA PRO A 470 28.21 15.19 -35.99
C PRO A 470 29.72 15.43 -35.77
N LYS A 471 30.19 16.67 -35.84
CA LYS A 471 31.62 17.01 -35.85
C LYS A 471 32.21 17.42 -34.49
N LEU A 472 31.42 17.52 -33.41
CA LEU A 472 31.93 18.01 -32.12
C LEU A 472 31.93 17.02 -30.94
N LEU A 473 31.74 15.72 -31.19
CA LEU A 473 31.92 14.67 -30.19
C LEU A 473 32.78 13.53 -30.73
N THR A 474 34.04 13.84 -31.07
CA THR A 474 35.12 12.83 -31.12
C THR A 474 35.54 12.49 -29.70
N ILE A 475 34.69 11.74 -28.99
CA ILE A 475 35.10 10.87 -27.88
C ILE A 475 34.53 9.49 -28.21
N PRO A 476 35.37 8.47 -28.44
CA PRO A 476 34.89 7.18 -28.89
C PRO A 476 34.26 6.43 -27.70
N ARG A 477 33.11 5.80 -27.96
CA ARG A 477 32.35 4.84 -27.13
C ARG A 477 31.23 5.42 -26.26
N LEU A 478 30.11 5.70 -26.91
CA LEU A 478 28.79 5.51 -26.30
C LEU A 478 27.91 4.82 -27.34
N GLY A 479 27.75 3.50 -27.20
CA GLY A 479 26.99 2.67 -28.14
C GLY A 479 25.50 2.93 -28.02
N PHE A 480 25.01 3.95 -28.72
CA PHE A 480 23.60 4.10 -29.02
C PHE A 480 23.36 3.52 -30.41
N LEU A 481 22.56 2.46 -30.46
CA LEU A 481 22.01 1.94 -31.70
C LEU A 481 21.10 3.03 -32.28
N THR A 482 21.56 3.65 -33.37
CA THR A 482 20.80 4.60 -34.16
C THR A 482 19.62 3.88 -34.82
N PRO A 483 18.36 4.31 -34.62
CA PRO A 483 17.27 3.87 -35.47
C PRO A 483 17.36 4.66 -36.78
N THR A 484 17.68 3.98 -37.88
CA THR A 484 17.51 4.51 -39.23
C THR A 484 16.01 4.50 -39.56
N GLY A 485 15.29 5.54 -39.15
CA GLY A 485 13.88 5.71 -39.51
C GLY A 485 13.48 7.18 -39.38
N SER A 486 12.78 7.71 -40.39
CA SER A 486 12.25 9.07 -40.36
C SER A 486 11.29 9.24 -39.18
N PRO A 487 11.41 10.29 -38.33
CA PRO A 487 10.50 10.49 -37.21
C PRO A 487 9.06 10.71 -37.71
N ARG A 488 8.15 9.80 -37.32
CA ARG A 488 6.71 9.95 -37.52
C ARG A 488 6.14 10.82 -36.39
N HIS A 489 5.23 11.72 -36.77
CA HIS A 489 4.46 12.69 -35.96
C HIS A 489 5.13 14.05 -35.70
N HIS A 490 4.35 15.11 -36.01
CA HIS A 490 4.71 16.52 -35.85
C HIS A 490 5.21 16.80 -34.44
N GLY A 491 6.41 17.41 -34.28
CA GLY A 491 6.94 17.81 -32.97
C GLY A 491 6.00 18.69 -32.14
N VAL A 492 5.01 19.34 -32.76
CA VAL A 492 3.93 20.07 -32.08
C VAL A 492 3.02 19.15 -31.26
N HIS A 493 2.72 17.95 -31.75
CA HIS A 493 1.86 16.99 -31.05
C HIS A 493 2.58 16.39 -29.83
N THR A 494 3.86 16.02 -29.95
CA THR A 494 4.66 15.51 -28.82
C THR A 494 4.88 16.59 -27.76
N LEU A 495 5.12 17.84 -28.18
CA LEU A 495 5.19 18.98 -27.28
C LEU A 495 3.85 19.21 -26.56
N GLY A 496 2.73 19.15 -27.29
CA GLY A 496 1.38 19.28 -26.71
C GLY A 496 1.07 18.22 -25.66
N LEU A 497 1.43 16.95 -25.92
CA LEU A 497 1.30 15.86 -24.94
C LEU A 497 2.18 16.11 -23.70
N GLY A 498 3.41 16.57 -23.90
CA GLY A 498 4.32 16.93 -22.81
C GLY A 498 3.79 18.06 -21.93
N VAL A 499 3.28 19.14 -22.54
CA VAL A 499 2.66 20.26 -21.82
C VAL A 499 1.42 19.80 -21.06
N GLY A 500 0.57 18.97 -21.66
CA GLY A 500 -0.60 18.40 -20.99
C GLY A 500 -0.22 17.56 -19.76
N LEU A 501 0.84 16.75 -19.86
CA LEU A 501 1.33 15.94 -18.75
C LEU A 501 1.90 16.81 -17.62
N LEU A 502 2.68 17.84 -17.95
CA LEU A 502 3.18 18.82 -16.97
C LEU A 502 2.04 19.57 -16.28
N LEU A 503 0.98 19.93 -17.01
CA LEU A 503 -0.22 20.54 -16.43
C LEU A 503 -0.92 19.58 -15.45
N CYS A 504 -1.06 18.29 -15.80
CA CYS A 504 -1.63 17.30 -14.89
C CYS A 504 -0.80 17.16 -13.60
N ILE A 505 0.54 17.14 -13.71
CA ILE A 505 1.43 17.09 -12.55
C ILE A 505 1.25 18.33 -11.66
N ARG A 506 1.11 19.52 -12.26
CA ARG A 506 0.85 20.76 -11.51
C ARG A 506 -0.51 20.76 -10.83
N LEU A 507 -1.55 20.29 -11.50
CA LEU A 507 -2.90 20.18 -10.93
C LEU A 507 -2.95 19.15 -9.79
N ALA A 508 -2.25 18.02 -9.92
CA ALA A 508 -2.14 17.04 -8.85
C ALA A 508 -1.46 17.64 -7.59
N GLY A 509 -0.49 18.56 -7.77
CA GLY A 509 0.15 19.29 -6.68
C GLY A 509 -0.79 20.20 -5.86
N LEU A 510 -2.02 20.47 -6.33
CA LEU A 510 -3.04 21.16 -5.53
C LEU A 510 -3.50 20.30 -4.35
N PHE A 511 -3.39 18.98 -4.45
CA PHE A 511 -3.77 18.02 -3.41
C PHE A 511 -2.55 17.67 -2.55
N HIS A 512 -2.08 18.62 -1.76
CA HIS A 512 -0.95 18.41 -0.85
C HIS A 512 -1.41 18.36 0.61
N ARG A 513 -0.90 17.38 1.35
CA ARG A 513 -0.95 17.34 2.81
C ARG A 513 0.39 17.82 3.35
N CYS A 514 0.36 18.79 4.24
CA CYS A 514 1.58 19.28 4.88
C CYS A 514 2.08 18.27 5.91
N PRO A 515 3.36 17.92 5.89
CA PRO A 515 3.99 17.18 6.98
C PRO A 515 4.00 18.05 8.26
N GLU A 516 3.84 17.42 9.42
CA GLU A 516 3.87 18.10 10.72
C GLU A 516 5.21 18.81 10.98
N GLU A 517 6.29 18.30 10.41
CA GLU A 517 7.64 18.87 10.53
C GLU A 517 7.78 20.23 9.83
N THR A 518 6.76 20.65 9.07
CA THR A 518 6.73 21.93 8.36
C THR A 518 5.61 22.84 8.90
N PRO A 519 5.77 23.47 10.08
CA PRO A 519 4.69 24.19 10.76
C PRO A 519 4.13 25.38 9.98
N ALA A 520 4.91 25.97 9.06
CA ALA A 520 4.47 27.08 8.20
C ALA A 520 3.63 26.63 6.98
N CYS A 521 3.19 25.37 6.91
CA CYS A 521 2.50 24.79 5.76
C CYS A 521 1.03 24.49 6.11
N SER A 522 0.10 25.01 5.31
CA SER A 522 -1.33 24.68 5.43
C SER A 522 -1.73 23.57 4.46
N SER A 523 -2.34 22.50 4.99
CA SER A 523 -2.82 21.40 4.15
C SER A 523 -3.91 21.88 3.20
N SER A 524 -3.95 21.27 2.02
CA SER A 524 -4.91 21.64 0.99
C SER A 524 -6.36 21.37 1.44
N PRO A 525 -7.29 22.34 1.32
CA PRO A 525 -8.71 22.12 1.63
C PRO A 525 -9.38 21.12 0.69
N TRP A 526 -8.71 20.74 -0.40
CA TRP A 526 -9.20 19.76 -1.37
C TRP A 526 -9.15 18.32 -0.84
N LEU A 527 -8.40 18.07 0.24
CA LEU A 527 -8.23 16.74 0.85
C LEU A 527 -9.26 16.42 1.93
N SER A 528 -9.94 17.41 2.52
CA SER A 528 -10.90 17.13 3.58
C SER A 528 -12.14 16.37 3.04
N PRO A 529 -12.93 15.70 3.89
CA PRO A 529 -14.19 15.07 3.46
C PRO A 529 -15.29 16.09 3.14
N LEU A 530 -16.32 15.69 2.40
CA LEU A 530 -17.50 16.55 2.19
C LEU A 530 -18.25 16.85 3.51
N ALA A 531 -18.21 15.92 4.46
CA ALA A 531 -18.89 16.04 5.76
C ALA A 531 -18.33 17.15 6.66
N SER A 532 -17.06 17.54 6.48
CA SER A 532 -16.43 18.58 7.31
C SER A 532 -16.71 20.02 6.84
N MET A 533 -17.43 20.20 5.72
CA MET A 533 -17.69 21.54 5.17
C MET A 533 -18.98 22.15 5.73
N VAL A 534 -18.87 23.41 6.18
CA VAL A 534 -19.99 24.21 6.68
C VAL A 534 -20.68 24.93 5.51
N GLY A 535 -21.98 24.69 5.32
CA GLY A 535 -22.83 25.38 4.33
C GLY A 535 -23.28 24.53 3.14
N GLY A 536 -24.60 24.40 2.96
CA GLY A 536 -25.20 23.48 1.98
C GLY A 536 -24.89 23.77 0.50
N ARG A 537 -24.76 25.05 0.09
CA ARG A 537 -24.50 25.41 -1.31
C ARG A 537 -23.11 24.97 -1.79
N ALA A 538 -22.08 25.21 -0.97
CA ALA A 538 -20.71 24.81 -1.30
C ALA A 538 -20.55 23.28 -1.28
N LYS A 539 -21.16 22.61 -0.29
CA LYS A 539 -21.24 21.15 -0.19
C LYS A 539 -21.82 20.52 -1.46
N ASN A 540 -22.95 21.03 -1.94
CA ASN A 540 -23.60 20.53 -3.16
C ASN A 540 -22.77 20.77 -4.43
N LEU A 541 -22.09 21.92 -4.55
CA LEU A 541 -21.22 22.22 -5.69
C LEU A 541 -20.05 21.22 -5.77
N TRP A 542 -19.39 20.97 -4.64
CA TRP A 542 -18.30 20.00 -4.56
C TRP A 542 -18.76 18.58 -4.81
N TYR A 543 -19.89 18.17 -4.25
CA TYR A 543 -20.50 16.88 -4.55
C TYR A 543 -20.73 16.72 -6.06
N GLY A 544 -21.31 17.74 -6.71
CA GLY A 544 -21.49 17.78 -8.16
C GLY A 544 -20.19 17.65 -8.95
N ALA A 545 -19.12 18.31 -8.52
CA ALA A 545 -17.80 18.18 -9.13
C ALA A 545 -17.22 16.77 -8.98
N CYS A 546 -17.39 16.13 -7.81
CA CYS A 546 -16.93 14.77 -7.55
C CYS A 546 -17.64 13.75 -8.46
N VAL A 547 -18.97 13.85 -8.56
CA VAL A 547 -19.79 13.03 -9.47
C VAL A 547 -19.43 13.31 -10.93
N GLY A 548 -19.21 14.57 -11.31
CA GLY A 548 -18.76 14.96 -12.64
C GLY A 548 -17.43 14.31 -13.03
N ALA A 549 -16.47 14.23 -12.11
CA ALA A 549 -15.20 13.54 -12.33
C ALA A 549 -15.39 12.02 -12.53
N LEU A 550 -16.27 11.41 -11.74
CA LEU A 550 -16.61 9.99 -11.81
C LEU A 550 -17.25 9.62 -13.17
N VAL A 551 -18.21 10.43 -13.62
CA VAL A 551 -18.86 10.29 -14.93
C VAL A 551 -17.88 10.54 -16.07
N SER A 552 -16.99 11.52 -15.93
CA SER A 552 -15.96 11.82 -16.94
C SER A 552 -15.00 10.66 -17.13
N LEU A 553 -14.57 10.02 -16.03
CA LEU A 553 -13.73 8.81 -16.09
C LEU A 553 -14.42 7.67 -16.83
N LEU A 554 -15.69 7.39 -16.48
CA LEU A 554 -16.50 6.36 -17.17
C LEU A 554 -16.67 6.67 -18.66
N ALA A 555 -17.00 7.92 -18.99
CA ALA A 555 -17.20 8.37 -20.36
C ALA A 555 -15.91 8.22 -21.18
N ALA A 556 -14.76 8.61 -20.63
CA ALA A 556 -13.46 8.49 -21.30
C ALA A 556 -13.11 7.03 -21.61
N VAL A 557 -13.26 6.11 -20.65
CA VAL A 557 -13.00 4.68 -20.84
C VAL A 557 -13.95 4.09 -21.89
N ARG A 558 -15.26 4.41 -21.81
CA ARG A 558 -16.25 3.90 -22.77
C ARG A 558 -16.03 4.44 -24.18
N LEU A 559 -15.71 5.74 -24.34
CA LEU A 559 -15.38 6.32 -25.64
C LEU A 559 -14.14 5.66 -26.24
N TRP A 560 -13.11 5.41 -25.42
CA TRP A 560 -11.89 4.75 -25.87
C TRP A 560 -12.16 3.30 -26.32
N LEU A 561 -12.90 2.53 -25.52
CA LEU A 561 -13.31 1.17 -25.90
C LEU A 561 -14.20 1.17 -27.14
N HIS A 562 -15.07 2.17 -27.31
CA HIS A 562 -15.88 2.32 -28.51
C HIS A 562 -15.03 2.61 -29.75
N ARG A 563 -14.05 3.50 -29.65
CA ARG A 563 -13.15 3.91 -30.74
C ARG A 563 -12.37 2.74 -31.32
N TYR A 564 -11.90 1.82 -30.47
CA TYR A 564 -11.21 0.60 -30.90
C TYR A 564 -12.18 -0.57 -31.17
N GLY A 565 -13.49 -0.32 -31.16
CA GLY A 565 -14.51 -1.30 -31.50
C GLY A 565 -14.87 -2.28 -30.39
N ASN A 566 -14.17 -2.29 -29.25
CA ASN A 566 -14.31 -3.25 -28.15
C ASN A 566 -15.68 -3.28 -27.46
N LEU A 567 -16.58 -2.35 -27.80
CA LEU A 567 -17.95 -2.33 -27.28
C LEU A 567 -18.99 -2.98 -28.21
N LYS A 568 -18.63 -3.57 -29.35
CA LYS A 568 -19.61 -4.08 -30.33
C LYS A 568 -20.00 -5.55 -30.17
N SER A 569 -19.22 -6.33 -29.43
CA SER A 569 -19.47 -7.77 -29.22
C SER A 569 -20.57 -8.02 -28.17
N PRO A 570 -21.39 -9.10 -28.30
CA PRO A 570 -22.36 -9.51 -27.29
C PRO A 570 -21.74 -10.32 -26.13
N GLU A 571 -20.41 -10.45 -26.06
CA GLU A 571 -19.74 -11.19 -24.99
C GLU A 571 -20.07 -10.66 -23.59
N PRO A 572 -20.19 -11.52 -22.56
CA PRO A 572 -20.59 -11.13 -21.21
C PRO A 572 -19.73 -10.02 -20.58
N SER A 573 -18.41 -10.05 -20.81
CA SER A 573 -17.48 -9.02 -20.34
C SER A 573 -17.77 -7.65 -20.96
N VAL A 574 -18.18 -7.61 -22.24
CA VAL A 574 -18.55 -6.37 -22.94
C VAL A 574 -19.92 -5.86 -22.48
N LEU A 575 -20.88 -6.76 -22.25
CA LEU A 575 -22.18 -6.40 -21.67
C LEU A 575 -22.03 -5.82 -20.27
N PHE A 576 -21.14 -6.38 -19.46
CA PHE A 576 -20.81 -5.84 -18.14
C PHE A 576 -20.22 -4.42 -18.26
N VAL A 577 -19.29 -4.17 -19.18
CA VAL A 577 -18.75 -2.82 -19.40
C VAL A 577 -19.85 -1.81 -19.78
N ARG A 578 -20.85 -2.24 -20.56
CA ARG A 578 -21.96 -1.37 -20.98
C ARG A 578 -22.91 -0.99 -19.84
N TRP A 579 -23.19 -1.91 -18.92
CA TRP A 579 -24.24 -1.75 -17.89
C TRP A 579 -23.74 -1.80 -16.45
N GLY A 580 -22.80 -2.71 -16.15
CA GLY A 580 -22.18 -2.86 -14.84
C GLY A 580 -21.35 -1.64 -14.42
N LEU A 581 -20.51 -1.08 -15.29
CA LEU A 581 -19.72 0.12 -14.94
C LEU A 581 -20.59 1.35 -14.62
N PRO A 582 -21.64 1.69 -15.40
CA PRO A 582 -22.60 2.73 -14.99
C PRO A 582 -23.27 2.47 -13.64
N LEU A 583 -23.64 1.22 -13.34
CA LEU A 583 -24.23 0.85 -12.04
C LEU A 583 -23.26 1.06 -10.89
N MET A 584 -21.98 0.74 -11.09
CA MET A 584 -20.92 1.02 -10.10
C MET A 584 -20.78 2.53 -9.85
N VAL A 585 -20.76 3.35 -10.90
CA VAL A 585 -20.72 4.82 -10.78
C VAL A 585 -21.92 5.35 -10.00
N LEU A 586 -23.13 4.86 -10.31
CA LEU A 586 -24.34 5.26 -9.59
C LEU A 586 -24.28 4.84 -8.12
N GLY A 587 -23.84 3.62 -7.83
CA GLY A 587 -23.67 3.12 -6.46
C GLY A 587 -22.67 3.93 -5.64
N THR A 588 -21.52 4.29 -6.24
CA THR A 588 -20.52 5.15 -5.60
C THR A 588 -21.06 6.55 -5.33
N ALA A 589 -21.73 7.17 -6.31
CA ALA A 589 -22.33 8.51 -6.13
C ALA A 589 -23.43 8.51 -5.06
N ALA A 590 -24.26 7.48 -5.00
CA ALA A 590 -25.31 7.32 -3.98
C ALA A 590 -24.71 7.13 -2.58
N TYR A 591 -23.66 6.31 -2.46
CA TYR A 591 -22.95 6.13 -1.19
C TYR A 591 -22.39 7.45 -0.66
N TRP A 592 -21.71 8.23 -1.51
CA TRP A 592 -21.17 9.54 -1.15
C TRP A 592 -22.24 10.55 -0.72
N ALA A 593 -23.39 10.55 -1.38
CA ALA A 593 -24.52 11.40 -0.96
C ALA A 593 -24.99 11.03 0.45
N LEU A 594 -25.14 9.74 0.75
CA LEU A 594 -25.56 9.27 2.07
C LEU A 594 -24.50 9.51 3.15
N ALA A 595 -23.23 9.20 2.85
CA ALA A 595 -22.12 9.37 3.80
C ALA A 595 -21.93 10.83 4.21
N SER A 596 -22.09 11.77 3.28
CA SER A 596 -21.94 13.21 3.56
C SER A 596 -23.11 13.84 4.33
N GLY A 597 -24.29 13.18 4.39
CA GLY A 597 -25.53 13.75 4.97
C GLY A 597 -26.21 12.88 6.01
N ALA A 598 -25.56 11.82 6.51
CA ALA A 598 -26.19 10.82 7.37
C ALA A 598 -26.78 11.40 8.67
N ASP A 599 -26.12 12.39 9.26
CA ASP A 599 -26.53 13.02 10.53
C ASP A 599 -27.75 13.96 10.36
N GLU A 600 -27.97 14.48 9.15
CA GLU A 600 -29.12 15.32 8.78
C GLU A 600 -30.39 14.49 8.50
N ALA A 601 -30.29 13.15 8.49
CA ALA A 601 -31.41 12.28 8.17
C ALA A 601 -32.48 12.28 9.28
N PRO A 602 -33.77 12.36 8.93
CA PRO A 602 -34.87 12.24 9.89
C PRO A 602 -34.78 10.92 10.68
N PRO A 603 -35.17 10.89 11.98
CA PRO A 603 -35.03 9.70 12.83
C PRO A 603 -35.64 8.43 12.23
N ARG A 604 -36.76 8.57 11.50
CA ARG A 604 -37.45 7.46 10.82
C ARG A 604 -36.64 6.83 9.68
N LEU A 605 -35.72 7.56 9.07
CA LEU A 605 -34.87 7.09 7.97
C LEU A 605 -33.46 6.69 8.41
N ARG A 606 -33.02 7.00 9.63
CA ARG A 606 -31.64 6.72 10.08
C ARG A 606 -31.25 5.25 9.96
N ALA A 607 -32.14 4.33 10.35
CA ALA A 607 -31.88 2.90 10.20
C ALA A 607 -31.72 2.48 8.73
N LEU A 608 -32.49 3.07 7.83
CA LEU A 608 -32.41 2.81 6.39
C LEU A 608 -31.13 3.42 5.78
N VAL A 609 -30.74 4.63 6.19
CA VAL A 609 -29.51 5.29 5.77
C VAL A 609 -28.28 4.53 6.27
N ALA A 610 -28.29 4.06 7.52
CA ALA A 610 -27.24 3.21 8.09
C ALA A 610 -27.13 1.87 7.35
N GLY A 611 -28.26 1.22 7.04
CA GLY A 611 -28.26 0.00 6.24
C GLY A 611 -27.72 0.24 4.82
N ALA A 612 -28.15 1.31 4.16
CA ALA A 612 -27.74 1.66 2.81
C ALA A 612 -26.24 2.04 2.71
N SER A 613 -25.69 2.73 3.71
CA SER A 613 -24.28 3.11 3.76
C SER A 613 -23.34 1.91 3.89
N VAL A 614 -23.82 0.77 4.40
CA VAL A 614 -23.08 -0.51 4.42
C VAL A 614 -23.31 -1.32 3.13
N MET A 615 -24.54 -1.37 2.62
CA MET A 615 -24.89 -2.19 1.45
C MET A 615 -24.33 -1.65 0.13
N LEU A 616 -24.31 -0.34 -0.07
CA LEU A 616 -23.86 0.26 -1.34
C LEU A 616 -22.38 -0.02 -1.64
N PRO A 617 -21.41 0.20 -0.73
CA PRO A 617 -20.01 -0.18 -0.97
C PRO A 617 -19.84 -1.68 -1.25
N ARG A 618 -20.57 -2.55 -0.54
CA ARG A 618 -20.55 -4.00 -0.79
C ARG A 618 -21.04 -4.34 -2.19
N ALA A 619 -22.13 -3.70 -2.64
CA ALA A 619 -22.69 -3.92 -3.97
C ALA A 619 -21.70 -3.49 -5.06
N VAL A 620 -21.04 -2.34 -4.91
CA VAL A 620 -20.03 -1.87 -5.88
C VAL A 620 -18.80 -2.78 -5.90
N ALA A 621 -18.29 -3.20 -4.74
CA ALA A 621 -17.18 -4.15 -4.65
C ALA A 621 -17.54 -5.51 -5.25
N GLY A 622 -18.76 -6.01 -5.00
CA GLY A 622 -19.29 -7.24 -5.59
C GLY A 622 -19.43 -7.14 -7.11
N LEU A 623 -19.95 -6.02 -7.62
CA LEU A 623 -20.02 -5.75 -9.07
C LEU A 623 -18.62 -5.73 -9.69
N ALA A 624 -17.64 -5.06 -9.07
CA ALA A 624 -16.26 -5.06 -9.53
C ALA A 624 -15.67 -6.48 -9.61
N ALA A 625 -15.89 -7.30 -8.58
CA ALA A 625 -15.45 -8.68 -8.55
C ALA A 625 -16.08 -9.53 -9.66
N VAL A 626 -17.40 -9.40 -9.87
CA VAL A 626 -18.11 -10.07 -10.97
C VAL A 626 -17.54 -9.64 -12.33
N GLY A 627 -17.32 -8.34 -12.53
CA GLY A 627 -16.70 -7.81 -13.74
C GLY A 627 -15.31 -8.39 -14.00
N LEU A 628 -14.46 -8.47 -12.95
CA LEU A 628 -13.13 -9.07 -13.04
C LEU A 628 -13.21 -10.57 -13.38
N MET A 629 -14.13 -11.31 -12.75
CA MET A 629 -14.31 -12.74 -13.01
C MET A 629 -14.82 -13.00 -14.43
N LEU A 630 -15.76 -12.19 -14.93
CA LEU A 630 -16.23 -12.26 -16.31
C LEU A 630 -15.09 -11.98 -17.30
N LEU A 631 -14.24 -10.98 -17.01
CA LEU A 631 -13.07 -10.67 -17.82
C LEU A 631 -12.06 -11.82 -17.83
N LEU A 632 -11.79 -12.47 -16.69
CA LEU A 632 -10.89 -13.61 -16.59
C LEU A 632 -11.45 -14.87 -17.28
N TRP A 633 -12.76 -15.06 -17.23
CA TRP A 633 -13.44 -16.17 -17.90
C TRP A 633 -13.42 -15.99 -19.42
N ARG A 634 -13.90 -14.85 -19.93
CA ARG A 634 -14.01 -14.51 -21.35
C ARG A 634 -13.31 -13.18 -21.66
N PRO A 635 -11.96 -13.18 -21.76
CA PRO A 635 -11.18 -11.95 -21.97
C PRO A 635 -11.20 -11.44 -23.42
N VAL A 636 -11.57 -12.29 -24.39
CA VAL A 636 -11.53 -11.97 -25.82
C VAL A 636 -12.90 -11.46 -26.26
N ALA A 637 -12.97 -10.17 -26.58
CA ALA A 637 -14.20 -9.48 -26.97
C ALA A 637 -14.41 -9.39 -28.49
N VAL A 638 -14.02 -10.41 -29.26
CA VAL A 638 -14.00 -10.38 -30.74
C VAL A 638 -15.40 -10.63 -31.33
N LEU A 639 -15.84 -9.78 -32.25
CA LEU A 639 -17.06 -9.93 -33.04
C LEU A 639 -16.70 -10.43 -34.45
N VAL A 640 -17.16 -11.63 -34.80
CA VAL A 640 -17.07 -12.18 -36.15
C VAL A 640 -18.38 -11.86 -36.88
N LYS A 641 -18.32 -10.99 -37.89
CA LYS A 641 -19.48 -10.75 -38.78
C LYS A 641 -19.32 -11.61 -40.04
N ALA A 642 -20.12 -12.66 -40.17
CA ALA A 642 -20.28 -13.39 -41.43
C ALA A 642 -21.27 -12.61 -42.31
N ALA A 643 -20.86 -12.17 -43.50
CA ALA A 643 -21.79 -11.59 -44.47
C ALA A 643 -22.71 -12.70 -45.00
N THR A 644 -24.01 -12.61 -44.72
CA THR A 644 -25.04 -13.54 -45.19
C THR A 644 -25.34 -13.30 -46.67
N GLY A 645 -24.89 -14.22 -47.53
CA GLY A 645 -25.41 -14.38 -48.90
C GLY A 645 -24.34 -14.58 -49.98
N ALA A 646 -23.89 -15.83 -50.21
CA ALA A 646 -23.34 -16.36 -51.48
C ALA A 646 -22.88 -17.84 -51.33
N PRO A 647 -22.84 -18.65 -52.41
CA PRO A 647 -22.89 -20.12 -52.35
C PRO A 647 -21.58 -20.78 -51.92
N ARG A 648 -21.73 -21.93 -51.25
CA ARG A 648 -20.68 -22.85 -50.81
C ARG A 648 -19.95 -23.50 -51.99
N THR A 649 -18.95 -22.85 -52.58
CA THR A 649 -17.97 -23.53 -53.45
C THR A 649 -16.69 -22.70 -53.58
N ARG A 650 -15.72 -22.95 -52.70
CA ARG A 650 -14.28 -23.02 -52.99
C ARG A 650 -13.50 -23.22 -51.69
N THR A 651 -13.17 -24.48 -51.45
CA THR A 651 -12.09 -24.92 -50.56
C THR A 651 -10.76 -24.50 -51.18
N VAL A 652 -10.02 -23.60 -50.52
CA VAL A 652 -8.61 -23.34 -50.82
C VAL A 652 -7.85 -23.30 -49.50
N LEU A 653 -7.49 -24.50 -49.06
CA LEU A 653 -6.37 -24.76 -48.15
C LEU A 653 -5.82 -26.08 -48.68
N THR A 654 -4.58 -26.11 -49.17
CA THR A 654 -3.84 -27.38 -49.20
C THR A 654 -3.75 -27.81 -47.74
N PRO A 655 -4.32 -28.97 -47.36
CA PRO A 655 -4.34 -29.39 -45.97
C PRO A 655 -2.89 -29.55 -45.49
N PHE A 656 -2.59 -29.02 -44.32
CA PHE A 656 -1.49 -29.56 -43.54
C PHE A 656 -1.83 -31.04 -43.30
N SER A 657 -1.04 -31.93 -43.90
CA SER A 657 -1.31 -33.37 -43.87
C SER A 657 -0.97 -33.95 -42.50
N GLY A 658 -1.93 -33.90 -41.59
CA GLY A 658 -1.91 -34.58 -40.29
C GLY A 658 -2.40 -33.71 -39.13
N PRO A 659 -2.99 -34.30 -38.07
CA PRO A 659 -3.28 -33.57 -36.84
C PRO A 659 -1.96 -33.04 -36.23
N PRO A 660 -1.90 -31.80 -35.71
CA PRO A 660 -0.72 -31.31 -35.02
C PRO A 660 -0.47 -32.20 -33.79
N ALA A 661 0.59 -33.00 -33.85
CA ALA A 661 0.90 -33.99 -32.81
C ALA A 661 1.60 -33.33 -31.60
N SER A 662 2.13 -32.12 -31.76
CA SER A 662 2.87 -31.40 -30.71
C SER A 662 2.46 -29.93 -30.57
N GLN A 663 2.75 -29.34 -29.39
CA GLN A 663 2.55 -27.91 -29.13
C GLN A 663 3.41 -27.02 -30.05
N ALA A 664 4.59 -27.52 -30.47
CA ALA A 664 5.50 -26.81 -31.38
C ALA A 664 4.91 -26.66 -32.80
N ASP A 665 4.17 -27.67 -33.27
CA ASP A 665 3.46 -27.60 -34.56
C ASP A 665 2.39 -26.51 -34.52
N LEU A 666 1.72 -26.33 -33.38
CA LEU A 666 0.70 -25.30 -33.21
C LEU A 666 1.30 -23.87 -33.16
N ASP A 667 2.44 -23.70 -32.48
CA ASP A 667 3.17 -22.44 -32.41
C ASP A 667 3.74 -22.01 -33.78
N TYR A 668 3.96 -22.98 -34.68
CA TYR A 668 4.37 -22.74 -36.07
C TYR A 668 3.17 -22.50 -37.01
N VAL A 669 2.08 -23.26 -36.85
CA VAL A 669 0.91 -23.23 -37.73
C VAL A 669 0.04 -22.00 -37.50
N VAL A 670 -0.12 -21.51 -36.26
CA VAL A 670 -0.99 -20.36 -35.97
C VAL A 670 -0.50 -19.05 -36.67
N PRO A 671 0.79 -18.68 -36.62
CA PRO A 671 1.30 -17.54 -37.37
C PRO A 671 1.23 -17.72 -38.90
N GLN A 672 1.35 -18.96 -39.40
CA GLN A 672 1.24 -19.23 -40.84
C GLN A 672 -0.20 -19.16 -41.34
N ILE A 673 -1.17 -19.69 -40.59
CA ILE A 673 -2.60 -19.52 -40.89
C ILE A 673 -2.97 -18.04 -40.85
N TYR A 674 -2.40 -17.28 -39.91
CA TYR A 674 -2.58 -15.83 -39.84
C TYR A 674 -2.05 -15.13 -41.09
N ARG A 675 -0.80 -15.41 -41.48
CA ARG A 675 -0.18 -14.86 -42.68
C ARG A 675 -0.92 -15.29 -43.95
N HIS A 676 -1.44 -16.51 -44.00
CA HIS A 676 -2.17 -17.04 -45.15
C HIS A 676 -3.60 -16.52 -45.25
N MET A 677 -4.32 -16.36 -44.12
CA MET A 677 -5.57 -15.60 -44.10
C MET A 677 -5.34 -14.18 -44.62
N GLN A 678 -4.27 -13.51 -44.18
CA GLN A 678 -3.88 -12.17 -44.66
C GLN A 678 -3.49 -12.14 -46.14
N GLU A 679 -2.74 -13.12 -46.65
CA GLU A 679 -2.38 -13.24 -48.06
C GLU A 679 -3.62 -13.50 -48.93
N GLU A 680 -4.58 -14.30 -48.44
CA GLU A 680 -5.85 -14.52 -49.12
C GLU A 680 -6.75 -13.26 -49.10
N PHE A 681 -6.69 -12.48 -48.02
CA PHE A 681 -7.25 -11.12 -47.94
C PHE A 681 -6.59 -10.19 -48.96
N ARG A 682 -5.25 -10.26 -49.11
CA ARG A 682 -4.43 -9.40 -49.97
C ARG A 682 -4.62 -9.70 -51.47
N GLY A 683 -4.57 -10.97 -51.86
CA GLY A 683 -4.73 -11.42 -53.25
C GLY A 683 -6.15 -11.25 -53.80
N ARG A 684 -7.17 -11.14 -52.93
CA ARG A 684 -8.55 -10.84 -53.35
C ARG A 684 -8.84 -9.34 -53.42
N LEU A 685 -8.15 -8.51 -52.63
CA LEU A 685 -8.32 -7.04 -52.63
C LEU A 685 -7.75 -6.40 -53.90
N GLU A 686 -6.65 -6.93 -54.44
CA GLU A 686 -6.07 -6.49 -55.73
C GLU A 686 -6.96 -6.82 -56.94
N ARG A 687 -7.84 -7.85 -56.83
CA ARG A 687 -8.79 -8.22 -57.89
C ARG A 687 -10.08 -7.39 -57.89
N THR A 688 -10.38 -6.67 -56.82
CA THR A 688 -11.61 -5.88 -56.67
C THR A 688 -11.41 -4.41 -57.04
N LYS A 689 -11.10 -4.13 -58.32
CA LYS A 689 -11.51 -2.86 -58.97
C LYS A 689 -12.86 -2.97 -59.69
N SER A 690 -13.49 -4.15 -59.69
CA SER A 690 -14.87 -4.35 -60.14
C SER A 690 -15.64 -5.22 -59.13
N GLN A 691 -16.68 -4.63 -58.55
CA GLN A 691 -17.73 -5.21 -57.70
C GLN A 691 -17.34 -5.64 -56.26
N ALA A 692 -18.16 -5.19 -55.30
CA ALA A 692 -18.04 -5.42 -53.85
C ALA A 692 -19.17 -6.36 -53.35
N PRO A 693 -19.12 -6.92 -52.12
CA PRO A 693 -17.99 -7.55 -51.43
C PRO A 693 -18.39 -8.88 -50.72
N LEU A 694 -17.41 -9.77 -50.47
CA LEU A 694 -17.48 -10.87 -49.49
C LEU A 694 -16.34 -10.69 -48.48
N THR A 695 -16.64 -10.36 -47.22
CA THR A 695 -15.64 -10.18 -46.15
C THR A 695 -16.08 -10.81 -44.82
N VAL A 696 -15.18 -11.53 -44.16
CA VAL A 696 -15.24 -11.85 -42.72
C VAL A 696 -14.23 -10.93 -42.04
N ALA A 697 -14.70 -9.85 -41.39
CA ALA A 697 -13.83 -8.93 -40.67
C ALA A 697 -13.88 -9.23 -39.17
N ALA A 698 -12.76 -9.67 -38.59
CA ALA A 698 -12.61 -9.82 -37.15
C ALA A 698 -12.18 -8.47 -36.55
N TYR A 699 -13.17 -7.64 -36.24
CA TYR A 699 -12.92 -6.37 -35.53
C TYR A 699 -12.39 -6.67 -34.11
N GLN A 700 -11.60 -5.76 -33.53
CA GLN A 700 -11.13 -5.73 -32.12
C GLN A 700 -9.82 -6.48 -31.78
N LEU A 701 -9.29 -7.35 -32.64
CA LEU A 701 -8.03 -8.07 -32.37
C LEU A 701 -6.81 -7.15 -32.17
N GLY A 702 -6.77 -6.00 -32.85
CA GLY A 702 -5.65 -5.05 -32.77
C GLY A 702 -5.47 -4.33 -31.43
N SER A 703 -6.41 -4.47 -30.49
CA SER A 703 -6.39 -3.82 -29.17
C SER A 703 -6.71 -4.77 -28.00
N VAL A 704 -6.63 -6.08 -28.23
CA VAL A 704 -7.19 -7.10 -27.33
C VAL A 704 -6.54 -7.08 -25.95
N TYR A 705 -5.23 -6.85 -25.85
CA TYR A 705 -4.51 -6.83 -24.58
C TYR A 705 -4.78 -5.51 -23.84
N SER A 706 -4.62 -4.37 -24.51
CA SER A 706 -4.87 -3.06 -23.87
C SER A 706 -6.33 -2.90 -23.44
N ALA A 707 -7.30 -3.44 -24.20
CA ALA A 707 -8.71 -3.38 -23.83
C ALA A 707 -9.01 -4.15 -22.55
N ALA A 708 -8.45 -5.36 -22.39
CA ALA A 708 -8.57 -6.12 -21.16
C ALA A 708 -7.91 -5.40 -19.97
N MET A 709 -6.71 -4.86 -20.15
CA MET A 709 -5.99 -4.13 -19.11
C MET A 709 -6.72 -2.85 -18.66
N VAL A 710 -7.17 -2.01 -19.60
CA VAL A 710 -7.93 -0.79 -19.30
C VAL A 710 -9.24 -1.11 -18.57
N THR A 711 -9.91 -2.19 -18.97
CA THR A 711 -11.13 -2.66 -18.30
C THR A 711 -10.84 -3.12 -16.87
N ALA A 712 -9.80 -3.92 -16.66
CA ALA A 712 -9.38 -4.38 -15.33
C ALA A 712 -8.99 -3.23 -14.40
N LEU A 713 -8.21 -2.27 -14.89
CA LEU A 713 -7.84 -1.07 -14.12
C LEU A 713 -9.05 -0.22 -13.74
N THR A 714 -10.03 -0.11 -14.63
CA THR A 714 -11.28 0.62 -14.36
C THR A 714 -12.11 -0.10 -13.29
N LEU A 715 -12.22 -1.43 -13.38
CA LEU A 715 -12.91 -2.25 -12.38
C LEU A 715 -12.23 -2.21 -11.01
N LEU A 716 -10.90 -2.08 -10.97
CA LEU A 716 -10.13 -1.95 -9.74
C LEU A 716 -10.19 -0.54 -9.14
N ALA A 717 -10.24 0.50 -9.98
CA ALA A 717 -10.24 1.89 -9.54
C ALA A 717 -11.49 2.26 -8.72
N PHE A 718 -12.68 1.76 -9.07
CA PHE A 718 -13.92 2.12 -8.36
C PHE A 718 -13.97 1.63 -6.90
N PRO A 719 -13.68 0.35 -6.59
CA PRO A 719 -13.53 -0.09 -5.20
C PRO A 719 -12.44 0.68 -4.45
N LEU A 720 -11.30 0.95 -5.07
CA LEU A 720 -10.23 1.74 -4.43
C LEU A 720 -10.69 3.17 -4.13
N LEU A 721 -11.42 3.80 -5.04
CA LEU A 721 -11.96 5.14 -4.88
C LEU A 721 -13.03 5.22 -3.78
N LEU A 722 -13.81 4.16 -3.55
CA LEU A 722 -14.75 4.08 -2.43
C LEU A 722 -14.08 4.13 -1.06
N LEU A 723 -12.81 3.71 -0.98
CA LEU A 723 -12.04 3.74 0.25
C LEU A 723 -11.41 5.11 0.54
N HIS A 724 -11.60 6.10 -0.33
CA HIS A 724 -11.07 7.45 -0.15
C HIS A 724 -12.21 8.46 0.06
N ALA A 725 -11.85 9.64 0.58
CA ALA A 725 -12.76 10.78 0.60
C ALA A 725 -13.21 11.17 -0.82
N GLU A 726 -14.44 11.70 -0.94
CA GLU A 726 -15.12 11.88 -2.21
C GLU A 726 -14.37 12.81 -3.17
N ARG A 727 -13.74 13.84 -2.62
CA ARG A 727 -12.94 14.82 -3.38
C ARG A 727 -11.71 14.22 -4.08
N ILE A 728 -11.24 13.06 -3.63
CA ILE A 728 -10.11 12.34 -4.23
C ILE A 728 -10.49 11.76 -5.62
N SER A 729 -11.77 11.76 -6.01
CA SER A 729 -12.21 11.39 -7.37
C SER A 729 -11.51 12.19 -8.47
N LEU A 730 -11.20 13.47 -8.20
CA LEU A 730 -10.46 14.35 -9.11
C LEU A 730 -9.02 13.87 -9.31
N VAL A 731 -8.38 13.36 -8.25
CA VAL A 731 -7.03 12.80 -8.30
C VAL A 731 -7.02 11.51 -9.11
N PHE A 732 -8.04 10.65 -8.96
CA PHE A 732 -8.19 9.46 -9.80
C PHE A 732 -8.38 9.82 -11.27
N LEU A 733 -9.21 10.82 -11.59
CA LEU A 733 -9.36 11.31 -12.96
C LEU A 733 -8.02 11.83 -13.52
N LEU A 734 -7.29 12.63 -12.73
CA LEU A 734 -5.95 13.11 -13.11
C LEU A 734 -4.99 11.94 -13.32
N LEU A 735 -5.00 10.91 -12.46
CA LEU A 735 -4.21 9.68 -12.59
C LEU A 735 -4.44 8.99 -13.94
N PHE A 736 -5.70 8.82 -14.36
CA PHE A 736 -5.99 8.17 -15.64
C PHE A 736 -5.58 9.04 -16.83
N LEU A 737 -5.79 10.35 -16.74
CA LEU A 737 -5.40 11.30 -17.77
C LEU A 737 -3.87 11.36 -17.95
N GLN A 738 -3.10 11.48 -16.86
CA GLN A 738 -1.63 11.51 -16.93
C GLN A 738 -1.06 10.19 -17.48
N SER A 739 -1.60 9.05 -17.07
CA SER A 739 -1.18 7.74 -17.58
C SER A 739 -1.45 7.61 -19.08
N PHE A 740 -2.64 8.05 -19.53
CA PHE A 740 -2.99 8.07 -20.94
C PHE A 740 -2.07 8.97 -21.78
N LEU A 741 -1.74 10.16 -21.27
CA LEU A 741 -0.84 11.11 -21.93
C LEU A 741 0.60 10.56 -22.03
N LEU A 742 1.12 9.96 -20.96
CA LEU A 742 2.45 9.33 -20.98
C LEU A 742 2.50 8.16 -21.98
N LEU A 743 1.47 7.32 -22.00
CA LEU A 743 1.38 6.20 -22.94
C LEU A 743 1.35 6.68 -24.41
N HIS A 744 0.64 7.77 -24.71
CA HIS A 744 0.66 8.38 -26.05
C HIS A 744 2.00 9.03 -26.39
N LEU A 745 2.65 9.68 -25.42
CA LEU A 745 3.98 10.25 -25.61
C LEU A 745 5.01 9.15 -25.91
N LEU A 746 4.92 8.01 -25.22
CA LEU A 746 5.75 6.83 -25.47
C LEU A 746 5.52 6.26 -26.87
N ALA A 747 4.26 6.11 -27.27
CA ALA A 747 3.89 5.62 -28.59
C ALA A 747 4.36 6.54 -29.74
N ALA A 748 4.44 7.85 -29.50
CA ALA A 748 4.99 8.79 -30.46
C ALA A 748 6.51 8.67 -30.63
N GLY A 749 7.21 8.09 -29.64
CA GLY A 749 8.66 8.03 -29.59
C GLY A 749 9.33 6.70 -29.95
N ILE A 750 8.59 5.60 -29.97
CA ILE A 750 9.13 4.27 -30.28
C ILE A 750 8.80 3.91 -31.74
N PRO A 751 9.80 3.77 -32.64
CA PRO A 751 9.57 3.30 -34.00
C PRO A 751 9.20 1.81 -33.98
N VAL A 752 7.94 1.50 -34.31
CA VAL A 752 7.43 0.12 -34.52
C VAL A 752 7.80 -0.30 -35.95
N THR A 753 9.07 -0.59 -36.23
CA THR A 753 9.52 -0.85 -37.62
C THR A 753 10.33 -2.13 -37.83
N THR A 754 10.60 -2.96 -36.81
CA THR A 754 11.37 -4.20 -37.03
C THR A 754 10.84 -5.39 -36.21
N PRO A 755 10.94 -6.63 -36.74
CA PRO A 755 10.75 -7.87 -35.99
C PRO A 755 11.97 -8.11 -35.07
N GLY A 756 12.21 -7.18 -34.14
CA GLY A 756 13.29 -7.21 -33.16
C GLY A 756 12.81 -7.48 -31.73
N PRO A 757 13.71 -7.51 -30.73
CA PRO A 757 13.32 -7.65 -29.33
C PRO A 757 12.50 -6.42 -28.88
N PHE A 758 11.28 -6.65 -28.39
CA PHE A 758 10.45 -5.59 -27.85
C PHE A 758 11.02 -5.13 -26.50
N THR A 759 11.29 -3.83 -26.34
CA THR A 759 11.84 -3.30 -25.07
C THR A 759 11.20 -1.97 -24.72
N VAL A 760 10.89 -1.79 -23.43
CA VAL A 760 10.42 -0.51 -22.90
C VAL A 760 11.61 0.32 -22.41
N PRO A 761 11.74 1.61 -22.81
CA PRO A 761 12.79 2.50 -22.33
C PRO A 761 12.78 2.70 -20.80
N TRP A 762 13.96 2.83 -20.19
CA TRP A 762 14.09 3.08 -18.74
C TRP A 762 13.42 4.39 -18.30
N GLN A 763 13.41 5.41 -19.16
CA GLN A 763 12.71 6.68 -18.94
C GLN A 763 11.23 6.46 -18.63
N ALA A 764 10.56 5.62 -19.42
CA ALA A 764 9.13 5.36 -19.30
C ALA A 764 8.82 4.55 -18.04
N VAL A 765 9.64 3.54 -17.72
CA VAL A 765 9.50 2.73 -16.49
C VAL A 765 9.70 3.60 -15.24
N SER A 766 10.74 4.45 -15.24
CA SER A 766 11.00 5.37 -14.14
C SER A 766 9.89 6.41 -13.99
N ALA A 767 9.42 7.02 -15.09
CA ALA A 767 8.31 7.98 -15.04
C ALA A 767 7.03 7.32 -14.50
N TRP A 768 6.72 6.08 -14.92
CA TRP A 768 5.59 5.31 -14.41
C TRP A 768 5.67 5.06 -12.90
N ALA A 769 6.87 4.72 -12.38
CA ALA A 769 7.09 4.57 -10.94
C ALA A 769 6.97 5.91 -10.18
N PHE A 770 7.51 7.00 -10.72
CA PHE A 770 7.37 8.33 -10.11
C PHE A 770 5.93 8.83 -10.08
N MET A 771 5.12 8.51 -11.10
CA MET A 771 3.69 8.84 -11.12
C MET A 771 2.92 8.08 -10.02
N ALA A 772 3.30 6.84 -9.70
CA ALA A 772 2.76 6.11 -8.57
C ALA A 772 3.08 6.80 -7.23
N THR A 773 4.33 7.25 -7.04
CA THR A 773 4.74 8.03 -5.87
C THR A 773 4.04 9.39 -5.79
N GLN A 774 3.95 10.15 -6.88
CA GLN A 774 3.21 11.41 -6.92
C GLN A 774 1.74 11.21 -6.52
N THR A 775 1.10 10.18 -7.07
CA THR A 775 -0.32 9.92 -6.80
C THR A 775 -0.54 9.46 -5.35
N PHE A 776 0.41 8.73 -4.76
CA PHE A 776 0.38 8.43 -3.32
C PHE A 776 0.28 9.72 -2.49
N TYR A 777 1.13 10.72 -2.75
CA TYR A 777 1.04 12.00 -2.05
C TYR A 777 -0.21 12.81 -2.43
N SER A 778 -0.62 12.78 -3.71
CA SER A 778 -1.79 13.53 -4.20
C SER A 778 -3.11 12.99 -3.64
N THR A 779 -3.14 11.76 -3.15
CA THR A 779 -4.31 11.18 -2.44
C THR A 779 -4.34 11.54 -0.95
N GLY A 780 -3.38 12.36 -0.48
CA GLY A 780 -3.31 12.83 0.92
C GLY A 780 -2.56 11.87 1.86
N HIS A 781 -1.91 10.84 1.33
CA HIS A 781 -1.09 9.92 2.11
C HIS A 781 0.32 10.48 2.35
N GLN A 782 0.89 10.10 3.49
CA GLN A 782 2.27 10.35 3.85
C GLN A 782 2.85 9.05 4.43
N PRO A 783 4.16 8.80 4.29
CA PRO A 783 4.78 7.57 4.76
C PRO A 783 5.08 7.61 6.27
N VAL A 784 4.07 7.98 7.07
CA VAL A 784 4.12 8.07 8.54
C VAL A 784 2.85 7.43 9.13
N PHE A 785 2.96 6.78 10.29
CA PHE A 785 1.82 6.07 10.90
C PHE A 785 0.61 6.95 11.24
N PRO A 786 0.78 8.18 11.77
CA PRO A 786 -0.36 9.05 12.10
C PRO A 786 -1.17 9.49 10.88
N ALA A 787 -0.57 9.42 9.67
CA ALA A 787 -1.21 9.82 8.44
C ALA A 787 -2.01 8.69 7.75
N ILE A 788 -2.08 7.47 8.34
CA ILE A 788 -2.86 6.35 7.80
C ILE A 788 -4.36 6.67 7.90
N HIS A 789 -5.08 6.42 6.81
CA HIS A 789 -6.52 6.70 6.72
C HIS A 789 -7.35 5.52 7.27
N TRP A 790 -7.49 5.45 8.59
CA TRP A 790 -8.19 4.35 9.26
C TRP A 790 -9.68 4.23 8.92
N HIS A 791 -10.32 5.30 8.45
CA HIS A 791 -11.73 5.27 8.02
C HIS A 791 -12.01 4.20 6.94
N ALA A 792 -11.01 3.84 6.12
CA ALA A 792 -11.12 2.80 5.10
C ALA A 792 -11.45 1.42 5.69
N ALA A 793 -11.08 1.15 6.95
CA ALA A 793 -11.36 -0.10 7.66
C ALA A 793 -12.85 -0.40 7.82
N PHE A 794 -13.69 0.64 7.78
CA PHE A 794 -15.12 0.59 8.10
C PHE A 794 -16.02 0.69 6.86
N VAL A 795 -15.45 0.89 5.66
CA VAL A 795 -16.24 1.02 4.43
C VAL A 795 -16.88 -0.31 4.07
N GLY A 796 -18.20 -0.39 4.17
CA GLY A 796 -18.96 -1.61 3.90
C GLY A 796 -18.85 -2.68 5.00
N VAL A 797 -18.33 -2.35 6.19
CA VAL A 797 -18.24 -3.26 7.34
C VAL A 797 -19.23 -2.79 8.41
N SER A 798 -19.93 -3.73 9.07
CA SER A 798 -20.82 -3.42 10.20
C SER A 798 -20.01 -3.37 11.49
N GLU A 799 -20.48 -2.64 12.49
CA GLU A 799 -19.83 -2.36 13.80
C GLU A 799 -19.21 -3.56 14.54
N ARG A 800 -19.58 -4.81 14.23
CA ARG A 800 -18.92 -5.99 14.78
C ARG A 800 -17.66 -6.34 13.99
N LEU A 801 -16.51 -6.09 14.62
CA LEU A 801 -15.15 -6.38 14.17
C LEU A 801 -14.86 -7.91 14.07
N GLU A 802 -15.73 -8.69 13.42
CA GLU A 802 -15.61 -10.16 13.35
C GLU A 802 -14.44 -10.62 12.44
N SER A 803 -13.84 -9.75 11.63
CA SER A 803 -12.68 -10.09 10.78
C SER A 803 -11.62 -8.98 10.70
N SER A 804 -10.66 -8.99 11.62
CA SER A 804 -9.49 -8.08 11.61
C SER A 804 -8.71 -8.08 10.29
N GLY A 805 -8.72 -9.20 9.55
CA GLY A 805 -8.04 -9.34 8.26
C GLY A 805 -8.65 -8.51 7.11
N LEU A 806 -9.98 -8.40 7.03
CA LEU A 806 -10.63 -7.62 5.97
C LEU A 806 -10.36 -6.13 6.15
N SER A 807 -10.53 -5.61 7.37
CA SER A 807 -10.25 -4.21 7.69
C SER A 807 -8.80 -3.82 7.40
N ALA A 808 -7.84 -4.68 7.75
CA ALA A 808 -6.43 -4.47 7.40
C ALA A 808 -6.20 -4.43 5.87
N LEU A 809 -6.88 -5.31 5.12
CA LEU A 809 -6.80 -5.31 3.65
C LEU A 809 -7.41 -4.04 3.05
N LEU A 810 -8.51 -3.52 3.59
CA LEU A 810 -9.12 -2.27 3.13
C LEU A 810 -8.21 -1.06 3.39
N VAL A 811 -7.62 -0.95 4.59
CA VAL A 811 -6.65 0.12 4.91
C VAL A 811 -5.42 0.02 4.02
N GLY A 812 -4.90 -1.19 3.78
CA GLY A 812 -3.78 -1.41 2.86
C GLY A 812 -4.14 -1.06 1.41
N ALA A 813 -5.34 -1.41 0.96
CA ALA A 813 -5.82 -1.08 -0.39
C ALA A 813 -6.00 0.43 -0.59
N ASN A 814 -6.51 1.15 0.42
CA ASN A 814 -6.56 2.61 0.43
C ASN A 814 -5.15 3.21 0.35
N THR A 815 -4.26 2.85 1.29
CA THR A 815 -2.90 3.40 1.42
C THR A 815 -2.07 3.19 0.15
N PHE A 816 -2.18 2.01 -0.48
CA PHE A 816 -1.37 1.63 -1.64
C PHE A 816 -2.15 1.65 -2.96
N ALA A 817 -3.29 2.34 -3.04
CA ALA A 817 -4.14 2.37 -4.24
C ALA A 817 -3.37 2.77 -5.51
N SER A 818 -2.51 3.80 -5.42
CA SER A 818 -1.69 4.23 -6.55
C SER A 818 -0.71 3.13 -6.99
N HIS A 819 0.01 2.54 -6.05
CA HIS A 819 0.97 1.47 -6.29
C HIS A 819 0.29 0.25 -6.94
N ILE A 820 -0.90 -0.13 -6.49
CA ILE A 820 -1.71 -1.20 -7.07
C ILE A 820 -2.05 -0.88 -8.54
N LEU A 821 -2.63 0.28 -8.82
CA LEU A 821 -3.07 0.65 -10.17
C LEU A 821 -1.91 0.76 -11.16
N PHE A 822 -0.81 1.40 -10.77
CA PHE A 822 0.37 1.51 -11.63
C PHE A 822 1.07 0.15 -11.82
N ALA A 823 1.15 -0.70 -10.80
CA ALA A 823 1.76 -2.01 -10.93
C ALA A 823 0.94 -2.95 -11.85
N VAL A 824 -0.38 -3.04 -11.64
CA VAL A 824 -1.27 -3.80 -12.53
C VAL A 824 -1.22 -3.23 -13.95
N GLY A 825 -1.18 -1.90 -14.10
CA GLY A 825 -1.15 -1.23 -15.39
C GLY A 825 0.20 -1.26 -16.10
N CYS A 826 1.28 -1.72 -15.45
CA CYS A 826 2.64 -1.69 -15.99
C CYS A 826 2.76 -2.29 -17.40
N PRO A 827 2.13 -3.43 -17.75
CA PRO A 827 2.19 -3.99 -19.10
C PRO A 827 1.71 -3.05 -20.22
N LEU A 828 0.87 -2.05 -19.92
CA LEU A 828 0.43 -1.06 -20.91
C LEU A 828 1.60 -0.30 -21.54
N LEU A 829 2.71 -0.10 -20.81
CA LEU A 829 3.92 0.53 -21.35
C LEU A 829 4.50 -0.23 -22.56
N LEU A 830 4.34 -1.56 -22.59
CA LEU A 830 4.75 -2.41 -23.71
C LEU A 830 3.71 -2.45 -24.82
N LEU A 831 2.42 -2.52 -24.47
CA LEU A 831 1.32 -2.74 -25.40
C LEU A 831 0.96 -1.49 -26.22
N TRP A 832 0.99 -0.31 -25.58
CA TRP A 832 0.43 0.92 -26.15
C TRP A 832 1.10 1.44 -27.43
N PRO A 833 2.44 1.35 -27.61
CA PRO A 833 3.08 1.75 -28.87
C PRO A 833 2.52 1.00 -30.10
N PHE A 834 2.22 -0.29 -29.96
CA PHE A 834 1.66 -1.12 -31.03
C PHE A 834 0.20 -0.75 -31.33
N LEU A 835 -0.57 -0.33 -30.32
CA LEU A 835 -1.95 0.14 -30.50
C LEU A 835 -2.04 1.39 -31.40
N CYS A 836 -1.12 2.35 -31.23
CA CYS A 836 -1.17 3.65 -31.91
C CYS A 836 -0.71 3.60 -33.39
N GLU A 837 -0.19 2.47 -33.86
CA GLU A 837 0.31 2.27 -35.22
C GLU A 837 -0.73 2.58 -36.32
N SER A 838 -2.01 2.29 -36.05
CA SER A 838 -3.13 2.48 -36.98
C SER A 838 -3.44 3.94 -37.35
N GLN A 839 -3.06 4.91 -36.52
CA GLN A 839 -3.42 6.33 -36.73
C GLN A 839 -2.49 7.08 -37.68
N GLY A 840 -1.27 6.57 -37.91
CA GLY A 840 -0.28 7.19 -38.80
C GLY A 840 -0.52 6.92 -40.29
N SER A 841 -0.99 5.71 -40.65
CA SER A 841 -1.19 5.30 -42.05
C SER A 841 -2.37 6.01 -42.72
N ARG A 842 -3.49 6.20 -42.01
CA ARG A 842 -4.73 6.81 -42.55
C ARG A 842 -4.61 8.28 -42.98
N LYS A 843 -3.58 9.02 -42.57
CA LYS A 843 -3.34 10.42 -42.97
C LYS A 843 -2.45 10.56 -44.22
N ARG A 844 -1.91 9.48 -44.78
CA ARG A 844 -1.12 9.50 -46.01
C ARG A 844 -2.02 9.32 -47.25
N ARG A 845 -2.97 10.24 -47.47
CA ARG A 845 -3.54 10.48 -48.81
C ARG A 845 -2.87 11.75 -49.34
N GLN A 846 -1.88 11.59 -50.21
CA GLN A 846 -1.28 12.70 -50.95
C GLN A 846 -2.33 13.39 -51.83
N PRO A 847 -2.21 14.71 -52.09
CA PRO A 847 -3.01 15.39 -53.11
C PRO A 847 -2.61 14.93 -54.52
N PRO A 848 -3.49 15.09 -55.53
CA PRO A 848 -3.25 14.55 -56.87
C PRO A 848 -2.18 15.39 -57.57
N GLY A 849 -1.06 14.76 -57.96
CA GLY A 849 0.01 15.44 -58.68
C GLY A 849 0.85 14.46 -59.51
N ASN A 850 0.67 14.55 -60.82
CA ASN A 850 1.46 14.00 -61.93
C ASN A 850 1.73 12.49 -61.98
N GLU A 851 0.87 11.82 -62.74
CA GLU A 851 1.07 10.49 -63.32
C GLU A 851 2.20 10.53 -64.37
N ALA A 852 3.44 10.24 -64.00
CA ALA A 852 4.46 9.84 -64.99
C ALA A 852 5.64 9.04 -64.43
N GLU A 853 6.00 9.15 -63.15
CA GLU A 853 7.24 8.49 -62.63
C GLU A 853 7.01 7.38 -61.59
N ALA A 854 5.76 7.03 -61.25
CA ALA A 854 5.46 5.99 -60.26
C ALA A 854 5.43 4.57 -60.83
N ARG A 855 6.40 4.20 -61.67
CA ARG A 855 6.64 2.80 -62.10
C ARG A 855 8.07 2.43 -61.81
N VAL A 856 8.40 2.09 -60.57
CA VAL A 856 9.37 1.03 -60.18
C VAL A 856 9.31 0.91 -58.64
N ARG A 857 9.05 -0.31 -58.15
CA ARG A 857 8.88 -0.81 -56.76
C ARG A 857 7.43 -0.83 -56.23
N PRO A 858 6.80 -2.02 -56.17
CA PRO A 858 5.72 -2.25 -55.24
C PRO A 858 6.33 -2.41 -53.84
N GLU A 859 6.42 -1.31 -53.08
CA GLU A 859 6.47 -1.46 -51.62
C GLU A 859 5.07 -1.89 -51.19
N GLU A 860 4.95 -3.20 -50.99
CA GLU A 860 3.92 -3.86 -50.23
C GLU A 860 3.44 -3.03 -49.01
N GLU A 861 2.33 -2.29 -49.16
CA GLU A 861 1.67 -1.63 -48.03
C GLU A 861 1.07 -2.70 -47.08
N GLU A 862 1.83 -3.12 -46.07
CA GLU A 862 1.32 -3.95 -44.96
C GLU A 862 0.26 -3.17 -44.16
N GLU A 863 -0.95 -3.73 -44.03
CA GLU A 863 -1.98 -3.20 -43.12
C GLU A 863 -1.48 -3.23 -41.65
N PRO A 864 -1.85 -2.24 -40.80
CA PRO A 864 -1.36 -2.15 -39.43
C PRO A 864 -1.93 -3.29 -38.57
N LEU A 865 -1.07 -4.26 -38.27
CA LEU A 865 -1.31 -5.43 -37.41
C LEU A 865 -1.53 -5.08 -35.92
N MET A 866 -1.16 -3.86 -35.50
CA MET A 866 -1.29 -3.34 -34.13
C MET A 866 -0.71 -4.32 -33.08
N GLU A 867 -1.42 -4.59 -31.99
CA GLU A 867 -0.96 -5.48 -30.91
C GLU A 867 -0.72 -6.94 -31.36
N MET A 868 -1.28 -7.37 -32.50
CA MET A 868 -1.09 -8.73 -33.00
C MET A 868 0.35 -9.00 -33.45
N ARG A 869 1.15 -7.96 -33.75
CA ARG A 869 2.59 -8.10 -34.05
C ARG A 869 3.37 -8.75 -32.91
N LEU A 870 2.96 -8.51 -31.66
CA LEU A 870 3.61 -9.10 -30.48
C LEU A 870 3.56 -10.63 -30.53
N ARG A 871 2.52 -11.18 -31.18
CA ARG A 871 2.28 -12.61 -31.25
C ARG A 871 2.96 -13.32 -32.40
N GLU A 872 3.47 -12.57 -33.38
CA GLU A 872 4.34 -13.13 -34.44
C GLU A 872 5.67 -13.62 -33.85
N ALA A 873 6.05 -13.09 -32.69
CA ALA A 873 7.28 -13.43 -31.97
C ALA A 873 7.02 -13.73 -30.49
N PRO A 874 6.37 -14.85 -30.14
CA PRO A 874 5.90 -15.14 -28.78
C PRO A 874 7.05 -15.23 -27.75
N HIS A 875 8.23 -15.70 -28.16
CA HIS A 875 9.41 -15.70 -27.30
C HIS A 875 9.88 -14.28 -26.95
N HIS A 876 9.88 -13.36 -27.93
CA HIS A 876 10.26 -11.97 -27.72
C HIS A 876 9.22 -11.22 -26.90
N PHE A 877 7.93 -11.52 -27.05
CA PHE A 877 6.87 -10.93 -26.24
C PHE A 877 6.97 -11.32 -24.76
N ASN A 878 7.12 -12.61 -24.46
CA ASN A 878 7.30 -13.08 -23.09
C ASN A 878 8.58 -12.53 -22.44
N ALA A 879 9.68 -12.48 -23.21
CA ALA A 879 10.93 -11.86 -22.79
C ALA A 879 10.75 -10.37 -22.45
N ALA A 880 10.02 -9.62 -23.30
CA ALA A 880 9.74 -8.20 -23.08
C ALA A 880 8.90 -7.93 -21.83
N LEU A 881 7.87 -8.75 -21.57
CA LEU A 881 7.05 -8.65 -20.35
C LEU A 881 7.88 -8.88 -19.09
N LEU A 882 8.71 -9.92 -19.08
CA LEU A 882 9.58 -10.20 -17.93
C LEU A 882 10.64 -9.12 -17.76
N GLN A 883 11.25 -8.65 -18.85
CA GLN A 883 12.20 -7.54 -18.80
C GLN A 883 11.55 -6.30 -18.18
N LEU A 884 10.36 -5.92 -18.66
CA LEU A 884 9.61 -4.78 -18.13
C LEU A 884 9.35 -4.93 -16.62
N GLY A 885 8.90 -6.11 -16.19
CA GLY A 885 8.68 -6.40 -14.77
C GLY A 885 9.93 -6.24 -13.92
N LEU A 886 11.07 -6.78 -14.38
CA LEU A 886 12.36 -6.66 -13.67
C LEU A 886 12.88 -5.22 -13.64
N LYS A 887 12.70 -4.44 -14.71
CA LYS A 887 13.03 -3.01 -14.72
C LYS A 887 12.20 -2.25 -13.68
N TYR A 888 10.91 -2.52 -13.60
CA TYR A 888 10.00 -1.89 -12.63
C TYR A 888 10.37 -2.27 -11.19
N LEU A 889 10.59 -3.56 -10.91
CA LEU A 889 11.03 -4.03 -9.60
C LEU A 889 12.41 -3.49 -9.21
N PHE A 890 13.32 -3.29 -10.16
CA PHE A 890 14.61 -2.65 -9.88
C PHE A 890 14.44 -1.21 -9.39
N VAL A 891 13.61 -0.42 -10.08
CA VAL A 891 13.36 1.00 -9.70
C VAL A 891 12.73 1.11 -8.32
N LEU A 892 11.83 0.21 -7.94
CA LEU A 892 11.25 0.17 -6.60
C LEU A 892 12.23 -0.41 -5.56
N GLY A 893 12.96 -1.47 -5.91
CA GLY A 893 13.89 -2.15 -5.02
C GLY A 893 15.07 -1.27 -4.60
N ILE A 894 15.60 -0.45 -5.53
CA ILE A 894 16.69 0.48 -5.21
C ILE A 894 16.25 1.57 -4.22
N GLN A 895 14.97 1.94 -4.25
CA GLN A 895 14.38 2.88 -3.31
C GLN A 895 14.27 2.28 -1.91
N ILE A 896 13.81 1.04 -1.78
CA ILE A 896 13.80 0.32 -0.49
C ILE A 896 15.22 0.15 0.04
N LEU A 897 16.18 -0.16 -0.83
CA LEU A 897 17.58 -0.30 -0.44
C LEU A 897 18.10 1.02 0.16
N ALA A 898 17.80 2.15 -0.49
CA ALA A 898 18.14 3.46 0.03
C ALA A 898 17.52 3.70 1.41
N CYS A 899 16.21 3.46 1.58
CA CYS A 899 15.52 3.62 2.85
C CYS A 899 16.06 2.69 3.95
N SER A 900 16.38 1.44 3.60
CA SER A 900 16.97 0.46 4.50
C SER A 900 18.36 0.89 4.96
N LEU A 901 19.19 1.41 4.04
CA LEU A 901 20.52 1.93 4.37
C LEU A 901 20.43 3.23 5.17
N ALA A 902 19.50 4.13 4.84
CA ALA A 902 19.25 5.34 5.61
C ALA A 902 18.83 5.01 7.05
N ALA A 903 17.86 4.11 7.24
CA ALA A 903 17.44 3.65 8.57
C ALA A 903 18.57 2.94 9.33
N PHE A 904 19.47 2.23 8.64
CA PHE A 904 20.64 1.61 9.26
C PHE A 904 21.71 2.62 9.70
N ILE A 905 22.08 3.55 8.82
CA ILE A 905 23.11 4.56 9.08
C ILE A 905 22.61 5.55 10.14
N LEU A 906 21.36 6.01 10.01
CA LEU A 906 20.73 7.02 10.85
C LEU A 906 19.92 6.41 12.01
N ARG A 907 20.19 5.16 12.40
CA ARG A 907 19.44 4.43 13.44
C ARG A 907 19.39 5.12 14.82
N ARG A 908 20.32 6.03 15.10
CA ARG A 908 20.39 6.84 16.33
C ARG A 908 20.10 8.32 16.09
N HIS A 909 19.71 8.69 14.87
CA HIS A 909 19.29 10.03 14.54
C HIS A 909 17.93 10.31 15.19
N LEU A 910 17.70 11.54 15.65
CA LEU A 910 16.46 11.94 16.31
C LEU A 910 15.20 11.58 15.48
N MET A 911 15.29 11.76 14.16
CA MET A 911 14.20 11.50 13.21
C MET A 911 14.07 10.03 12.74
N VAL A 912 14.78 9.07 13.36
CA VAL A 912 14.72 7.66 12.91
C VAL A 912 13.31 7.08 13.00
N TRP A 913 12.59 7.33 14.09
CA TRP A 913 11.27 6.75 14.33
C TRP A 913 10.13 7.55 13.70
N LYS A 914 10.32 8.86 13.53
CA LYS A 914 9.33 9.75 12.90
C LYS A 914 9.40 9.73 11.37
N VAL A 915 10.61 9.71 10.79
CA VAL A 915 10.81 9.87 9.34
C VAL A 915 11.36 8.61 8.67
N PHE A 916 12.54 8.13 9.08
CA PHE A 916 13.27 7.12 8.29
C PHE A 916 12.69 5.70 8.40
N ALA A 917 12.33 5.24 9.60
CA ALA A 917 11.79 3.90 9.81
C ALA A 917 10.36 3.75 9.23
N PRO A 918 9.42 4.70 9.44
CA PRO A 918 8.14 4.68 8.76
C PRO A 918 8.30 4.68 7.23
N LYS A 919 9.18 5.56 6.69
CA LYS A 919 9.47 5.57 5.26
C LYS A 919 9.93 4.21 4.74
N PHE A 920 10.88 3.56 5.41
CA PHE A 920 11.32 2.21 5.06
C PHE A 920 10.19 1.19 5.06
N MET A 921 9.32 1.22 6.07
CA MET A 921 8.17 0.30 6.17
C MET A 921 7.14 0.50 5.06
N PHE A 922 6.82 1.76 4.74
CA PHE A 922 5.91 2.09 3.63
C PHE A 922 6.48 1.68 2.28
N GLU A 923 7.76 1.91 2.01
CA GLU A 923 8.41 1.47 0.77
C GLU A 923 8.46 -0.07 0.69
N GLY A 924 8.73 -0.75 1.80
CA GLY A 924 8.73 -2.21 1.87
C GLY A 924 7.35 -2.80 1.56
N MET A 925 6.29 -2.28 2.18
CA MET A 925 4.92 -2.73 1.91
C MET A 925 4.48 -2.34 0.50
N GLY A 926 4.79 -1.11 0.06
CA GLY A 926 4.51 -0.63 -1.29
C GLY A 926 5.15 -1.51 -2.37
N PHE A 927 6.36 -2.02 -2.13
CA PHE A 927 7.02 -2.98 -3.02
C PHE A 927 6.33 -4.34 -3.04
N ILE A 928 5.90 -4.88 -1.90
CA ILE A 928 5.15 -6.14 -1.84
C ILE A 928 3.86 -6.02 -2.66
N VAL A 929 3.09 -4.97 -2.39
CA VAL A 929 1.83 -4.70 -3.09
C VAL A 929 2.06 -4.47 -4.59
N SER A 930 3.10 -3.72 -4.96
CA SER A 930 3.47 -3.50 -6.36
C SER A 930 3.94 -4.79 -7.04
N SER A 931 4.64 -5.68 -6.34
CA SER A 931 5.07 -6.97 -6.88
C SER A 931 3.88 -7.88 -7.16
N VAL A 932 2.91 -7.95 -6.23
CA VAL A 932 1.65 -8.70 -6.44
C VAL A 932 0.85 -8.10 -7.60
N GLY A 933 0.68 -6.77 -7.62
CA GLY A 933 -0.03 -6.07 -8.70
C GLY A 933 0.61 -6.30 -10.08
N LEU A 934 1.93 -6.23 -10.17
CA LEU A 934 2.67 -6.50 -11.40
C LEU A 934 2.45 -7.94 -11.89
N CYS A 935 2.53 -8.92 -10.99
CA CYS A 935 2.24 -10.32 -11.29
C CYS A 935 0.81 -10.52 -11.80
N LEU A 936 -0.18 -9.86 -11.17
CA LEU A 936 -1.58 -9.91 -11.61
C LEU A 936 -1.77 -9.29 -13.01
N GLY A 937 -1.12 -8.15 -13.28
CA GLY A 937 -1.14 -7.51 -14.60
C GLY A 937 -0.54 -8.39 -15.70
N ILE A 938 0.63 -8.98 -15.44
CA ILE A 938 1.27 -9.92 -16.39
C ILE A 938 0.41 -11.18 -16.56
N ALA A 939 -0.13 -11.75 -15.47
CA ALA A 939 -1.00 -12.92 -15.53
C ALA A 939 -2.27 -12.66 -16.36
N LEU A 940 -2.86 -11.46 -16.27
CA LEU A 940 -3.99 -11.06 -17.10
C LEU A 940 -3.60 -11.01 -18.59
N VAL A 941 -2.45 -10.43 -18.93
CA VAL A 941 -1.95 -10.42 -20.32
C VAL A 941 -1.74 -11.85 -20.84
N MET A 942 -1.12 -12.73 -20.05
CA MET A 942 -0.93 -14.13 -20.42
C MET A 942 -2.25 -14.90 -20.55
N ARG A 943 -3.23 -14.59 -19.71
CA ARG A 943 -4.58 -15.17 -19.79
C ARG A 943 -5.29 -14.75 -21.07
N VAL A 944 -5.19 -13.48 -21.45
CA VAL A 944 -5.69 -12.95 -22.72
C VAL A 944 -5.00 -13.67 -23.87
N ASP A 945 -3.67 -13.78 -23.86
CA ASP A 945 -2.89 -14.46 -24.90
C ASP A 945 -3.32 -15.91 -25.14
N GLY A 946 -3.47 -16.69 -24.05
CA GLY A 946 -3.96 -18.05 -24.10
C GLY A 946 -5.40 -18.16 -24.61
N ALA A 947 -6.27 -17.21 -24.27
CA ALA A 947 -7.64 -17.17 -24.74
C ALA A 947 -7.74 -16.82 -26.23
N VAL A 948 -6.94 -15.86 -26.72
CA VAL A 948 -6.85 -15.56 -28.16
C VAL A 948 -6.30 -16.79 -28.90
N SER A 949 -5.34 -17.52 -28.32
CA SER A 949 -4.82 -18.78 -28.87
C SER A 949 -5.89 -19.88 -28.99
N SER A 950 -6.69 -20.07 -27.94
CA SER A 950 -7.80 -21.02 -27.96
C SER A 950 -8.86 -20.63 -29.00
N TRP A 951 -9.18 -19.34 -29.09
CA TRP A 951 -10.14 -18.81 -30.07
C TRP A 951 -9.69 -19.09 -31.52
N PHE A 952 -8.42 -18.85 -31.86
CA PHE A 952 -7.89 -19.20 -33.18
C PHE A 952 -7.95 -20.70 -33.44
N ARG A 953 -7.59 -21.54 -32.47
CA ARG A 953 -7.66 -23.00 -32.62
C ARG A 953 -9.08 -23.47 -32.95
N GLN A 954 -10.09 -22.89 -32.29
CA GLN A 954 -11.50 -23.19 -32.56
C GLN A 954 -11.92 -22.77 -33.97
N LEU A 955 -11.44 -21.62 -34.44
CA LEU A 955 -11.75 -21.10 -35.78
C LEU A 955 -11.19 -22.01 -36.90
N VAL A 956 -9.95 -22.48 -36.73
CA VAL A 956 -9.31 -23.44 -37.65
C VAL A 956 -10.07 -24.77 -37.69
N LEU A 957 -10.40 -25.33 -36.52
CA LEU A 957 -11.15 -26.59 -36.43
C LEU A 957 -12.56 -26.47 -37.03
N ALA A 958 -13.22 -25.31 -36.90
CA ALA A 958 -14.53 -25.04 -37.49
C ALA A 958 -14.47 -24.99 -39.03
N GLN A 959 -13.41 -24.42 -39.61
CA GLN A 959 -13.20 -24.44 -41.06
C GLN A 959 -12.92 -25.85 -41.59
N GLN A 960 -12.14 -26.66 -40.87
CA GLN A 960 -11.88 -28.05 -41.25
C GLN A 960 -13.15 -28.92 -41.28
N ARG A 961 -14.02 -28.82 -40.27
CA ARG A 961 -15.31 -29.56 -40.26
C ARG A 961 -16.29 -29.12 -41.36
N GLY A 962 -16.25 -27.84 -41.75
CA GLY A 962 -17.04 -27.33 -42.88
C GLY A 962 -16.59 -27.85 -44.24
N GLY A 963 -15.28 -28.17 -44.37
CA GLY A 963 -14.70 -28.78 -45.56
C GLY A 963 -15.09 -30.25 -45.74
N GLU A 964 -15.08 -31.04 -44.66
CA GLU A 964 -15.42 -32.48 -44.71
C GLU A 964 -16.90 -32.74 -45.05
N GLN A 965 -17.83 -31.88 -44.62
CA GLN A 965 -19.25 -32.01 -44.98
C GLN A 965 -19.55 -31.69 -46.46
N SER A 966 -18.60 -31.11 -47.19
CA SER A 966 -18.76 -30.80 -48.63
C SER A 966 -18.14 -31.86 -49.55
N GLY A 967 -17.53 -32.92 -49.01
CA GLY A 967 -16.77 -33.94 -49.75
C GLY A 967 -17.43 -35.31 -49.88
N LEU A 968 -18.73 -35.44 -49.61
CA LEU A 968 -19.45 -36.72 -49.65
C LEU A 968 -20.36 -36.81 -50.90
N VAL A 969 -19.73 -36.84 -52.08
CA VAL A 969 -20.29 -37.42 -53.31
C VAL A 969 -19.15 -38.14 -54.03
N PHE A 970 -19.06 -39.45 -53.84
CA PHE A 970 -18.29 -40.33 -54.71
C PHE A 970 -19.28 -41.13 -55.57
N THR A 971 -19.43 -40.73 -56.83
CA THR A 971 -19.99 -41.56 -57.89
C THR A 971 -18.92 -42.54 -58.36
N GLY A 972 -19.28 -43.82 -58.46
CA GLY A 972 -18.39 -44.89 -58.87
C GLY A 972 -17.95 -44.81 -60.34
N ALA A 973 -16.79 -45.42 -60.60
CA ALA A 973 -16.46 -46.08 -61.85
C ALA A 973 -15.32 -47.08 -61.59
N GLU A 974 -15.53 -48.31 -62.01
CA GLU A 974 -14.59 -49.43 -61.98
C GLU A 974 -13.37 -49.18 -62.89
N SER A 975 -12.18 -49.65 -62.50
CA SER A 975 -11.40 -50.58 -63.35
C SER A 975 -10.20 -51.20 -62.61
N SER A 976 -10.19 -52.54 -62.66
CA SER A 976 -9.09 -53.52 -62.66
C SER A 976 -7.72 -53.26 -61.99
N ALA A 977 -7.49 -54.06 -60.95
CA ALA A 977 -6.44 -55.09 -60.80
C ALA A 977 -4.94 -54.73 -60.99
N GLY A 978 -4.17 -54.97 -59.92
CA GLY A 978 -2.72 -55.14 -59.93
C GLY A 978 -2.16 -55.34 -58.52
N GLU A 979 -1.84 -56.60 -58.18
CA GLU A 979 -1.24 -57.05 -56.92
C GLU A 979 0.16 -56.45 -56.65
N ALA A 980 0.46 -56.13 -55.37
CA ALA A 980 1.78 -56.34 -54.76
C ALA A 980 1.72 -56.22 -53.21
N GLN A 981 2.35 -57.20 -52.55
CA GLN A 981 2.41 -57.46 -51.10
C GLN A 981 3.31 -56.50 -50.28
N PRO A 982 3.22 -56.52 -48.93
CA PRO A 982 3.81 -55.53 -48.03
C PRO A 982 5.15 -55.97 -47.41
N HIS A 983 6.03 -55.02 -47.09
CA HIS A 983 7.24 -55.28 -46.29
C HIS A 983 7.32 -54.38 -45.04
N LEU A 984 7.17 -55.07 -43.89
CA LEU A 984 7.98 -55.01 -42.66
C LEU A 984 8.28 -53.68 -41.95
N LEU A 985 7.67 -53.56 -40.76
CA LEU A 985 8.22 -52.89 -39.56
C LEU A 985 9.25 -53.80 -38.85
N PRO A 986 10.17 -53.22 -38.06
CA PRO A 986 10.63 -53.83 -36.81
C PRO A 986 10.43 -52.91 -35.57
N PRO A 987 10.58 -53.45 -34.34
CA PRO A 987 9.72 -53.09 -33.22
C PRO A 987 10.37 -52.30 -32.08
N CYS A 988 9.48 -51.93 -31.16
CA CYS A 988 9.62 -51.28 -29.85
C CYS A 988 10.64 -51.91 -28.90
N SER A 989 11.24 -51.08 -28.04
CA SER A 989 11.75 -51.48 -26.72
C SER A 989 11.11 -50.60 -25.63
N GLN A 990 10.42 -51.28 -24.72
CA GLN A 990 9.81 -50.77 -23.48
C GLN A 990 10.68 -51.12 -22.26
N GLU A 991 10.36 -50.43 -21.14
CA GLU A 991 10.79 -50.57 -19.74
C GLU A 991 11.76 -49.45 -19.30
N LEU A 992 11.44 -48.56 -18.35
CA LEU A 992 10.91 -48.83 -17.01
C LEU A 992 9.77 -47.88 -16.57
N LEU A 993 8.83 -48.45 -15.82
CA LEU A 993 7.71 -47.85 -15.09
C LEU A 993 8.05 -47.69 -13.59
N THR A 994 7.16 -46.95 -12.90
CA THR A 994 7.00 -46.71 -11.43
C THR A 994 7.65 -45.41 -10.91
N SER A 995 6.96 -44.47 -10.26
CA SER A 995 5.54 -44.22 -9.89
C SER A 995 5.43 -42.72 -9.52
N GLY A 996 4.46 -41.93 -10.04
CA GLY A 996 3.21 -41.51 -9.36
C GLY A 996 3.43 -40.48 -8.23
N THR A 997 2.75 -39.33 -8.07
CA THR A 997 1.43 -38.81 -8.51
C THR A 997 1.26 -37.36 -8.01
N SER A 998 0.54 -36.50 -8.77
CA SER A 998 -0.32 -35.37 -8.30
C SER A 998 -0.68 -34.46 -9.50
N LEU A 999 -1.63 -34.80 -10.38
CA LEU A 999 -3.09 -34.54 -10.32
C LEU A 999 -3.49 -33.05 -10.20
N PHE A 1000 -3.91 -32.45 -11.32
CA PHE A 1000 -5.12 -31.61 -11.48
C PHE A 1000 -5.28 -31.26 -12.96
N TYR A 1001 -6.12 -32.00 -13.70
CA TYR A 1001 -7.02 -31.54 -14.78
C TYR A 1001 -7.68 -32.75 -15.46
N ASN A 1002 -8.99 -32.93 -15.26
CA ASN A 1002 -9.92 -33.18 -16.35
C ASN A 1002 -11.37 -33.14 -15.85
N SER A 1003 -12.13 -32.21 -16.41
CA SER A 1003 -13.59 -32.20 -16.40
C SER A 1003 -14.09 -32.79 -17.72
N LYS A 1004 -14.87 -33.86 -17.64
CA LYS A 1004 -15.90 -34.21 -18.62
C LYS A 1004 -17.04 -34.90 -17.85
N LEU A 1005 -18.24 -34.36 -18.09
CA LEU A 1005 -19.55 -34.57 -17.45
C LEU A 1005 -19.72 -33.90 -16.08
#